data_AF-A0A1G0ZSX1-F1
#
_entry.id   AF-A0A1G0ZSX1-F1
#
_cell.length_a   1.000
_cell.length_b   1.000
_cell.length_c   1.000
_cell.angle_alpha   90.00
_cell.angle_beta   90.00
_cell.angle_gamma   90.00
#
_symmetry.space_group_name_H-M   'P 1'
#
loop_
_entity.id
_entity.type
_entity.pdbx_description
1 polymer ?
#
loop_
_entity_poly.entity_id
_entity_poly.type
_entity_poly.pdbx_seq_one_letter_code
_entity_poly.pdbx_strand_id
1 'polypeptide(L)'
;MIFGKKLISVLFLFALSCHLHAQTKIAVIADKGLENYADLLTVELSKQKDLNVIERAEIDKVLKEQEISSANFAGSYLKLGKLLKADGLVMIRKFEFQKKEFLVSRLVAVNQGVVLSIFSNPLPPEKIENWPADISAKFAPYLNKLCVSQDKAVPISILNIRAPIDTPEMRLLEKEFTLALAFRLVQEKDLFVLERWKMEKLAWEKDIDTESSPFWTGSYLLDGSIEFFEKENVKVKARVRKAGGEEKIIEAIGNRQQMSEITEKITAELLKNIGKTQDKIPWDSAKEAEQYLKESEWAFNSGLFEASLSAVQAAKALGNKSESSCFLEVKASSNCAYPARKPETWIKINLGYEPKLIDVTKDSNCLDNALLSMELLKANILSKVPESGQRFSNEKKWRETAERTILNSSIVLRGYYDQGCLTKDKEKAALLRKMLRDTYPIVAGRYFNYGLPTSIFELKAAYAPFWNEKPEETLKAYMELLCNENILDTKQYFYEIQRDLIFKSVLTEMVMLRAPAQQGLRMKRLDDPSRTPFLIDWSGKLDKESLKKMWDGFVEELCNSGNIRARYSGLYIKAWLHNLSHPNESNRTMIELMDMCWNERMNIIGGKSGIAVFSLDGFNIAPADKEFSCQYLLKYLKFLLEESTSRKIAKHSRNLSDVFCAWIKDSNLSDANEVSILLEKYRNAVGGLIKERRIYDFTITYNTDLLKKYPNLGKQGMDKLSVTRIWNPYESPDSREFSGFQIHGLSGTPSRIYLLCSYASKGMPVFRIVSIKAEGLSSDSVEVPYKCNKSCISAMDASDSYLAVVVDKNKALSYEFKLGQWREHSVPEKKYSFARVIGTKALLSFNPSTSGDEDSGIVIIDMGSGNSTILASSKRNPSESPLDNVPPYKTEDILEILPGTALVAVTLKDKPYFPKLLSYEIPTGKWKDFNPGGEESKDIFHARIALDFYAEGGDSYGKYTYGGFMVPISDLEYRKTIFLHYNSEKELPVIFKNLSGWRSSGRYLKPANKYLCYDGKNAYYYTESPEKPVGKHLIAFQEKAPAGIPIPLDFSMTENDFELMNGKNKGIDRNEVFSNNSISSNCLWLKGKGFFIKSCDLKVLWFIPQADMDGYIAKHGINDLKSGQ
;
A
#
# COMPACT_ATOMS: atom_id res chain seq x y z
N MET A 1 -46.80 -64.49 16.68
CA MET A 1 -46.82 -63.62 15.47
C MET A 1 -47.59 -62.31 15.63
N ILE A 2 -48.86 -62.31 16.03
CA ILE A 2 -49.73 -61.09 15.99
C ILE A 2 -49.15 -59.87 16.72
N PHE A 3 -48.54 -60.05 17.90
CA PHE A 3 -47.94 -58.96 18.68
C PHE A 3 -46.84 -58.19 17.92
N GLY A 4 -46.00 -58.88 17.15
CA GLY A 4 -44.90 -58.26 16.41
C GLY A 4 -45.38 -57.27 15.35
N LYS A 5 -46.50 -57.57 14.67
CA LYS A 5 -47.07 -56.64 13.67
C LYS A 5 -47.55 -55.34 14.31
N LYS A 6 -48.19 -55.39 15.49
CA LYS A 6 -48.59 -54.16 16.21
C LYS A 6 -47.39 -53.33 16.67
N LEU A 7 -46.33 -53.97 17.17
CA LEU A 7 -45.11 -53.27 17.59
C LEU A 7 -44.43 -52.57 16.39
N ILE A 8 -44.35 -53.25 15.24
CA ILE A 8 -43.82 -52.67 14.00
C ILE A 8 -44.67 -51.48 13.54
N SER A 9 -46.01 -51.58 13.53
CA SER A 9 -46.88 -50.47 13.15
C SER A 9 -46.74 -49.25 14.08
N VAL A 10 -46.57 -49.47 15.39
CA VAL A 10 -46.32 -48.37 16.35
C VAL A 10 -44.95 -47.74 16.11
N LEU A 11 -43.89 -48.54 15.91
CA LEU A 11 -42.57 -48.03 15.55
C LEU A 11 -42.57 -47.25 14.23
N PHE A 12 -43.34 -47.69 13.23
CA PHE A 12 -43.47 -47.01 11.94
C PHE A 12 -44.23 -45.68 12.08
N LEU A 13 -45.27 -45.63 12.91
CA LEU A 13 -45.98 -44.38 13.24
C LEU A 13 -45.07 -43.40 13.99
N PHE A 14 -44.33 -43.85 15.00
CA PHE A 14 -43.36 -43.00 15.70
C PHE A 14 -42.23 -42.52 14.76
N ALA A 15 -41.73 -43.36 13.86
CA ALA A 15 -40.74 -42.97 12.85
C ALA A 15 -41.27 -41.89 11.90
N LEU A 16 -42.51 -42.03 11.41
CA LEU A 16 -43.18 -41.00 10.60
C LEU A 16 -43.36 -39.69 11.39
N SER A 17 -43.81 -39.76 12.64
CA SER A 17 -43.97 -38.58 13.52
C SER A 17 -42.65 -37.87 13.79
N CYS A 18 -41.53 -38.60 13.90
CA CYS A 18 -40.20 -38.00 14.07
C CYS A 18 -39.66 -37.32 12.79
N HIS A 19 -40.14 -37.72 11.60
CA HIS A 19 -39.79 -37.07 10.33
C HIS A 19 -40.75 -35.93 9.93
N LEU A 20 -41.93 -35.84 10.55
CA LEU A 20 -42.80 -34.66 10.52
C LEU A 20 -42.31 -33.55 11.48
N HIS A 21 -41.01 -33.25 11.45
CA HIS A 21 -40.54 -31.94 11.89
C HIS A 21 -41.13 -30.89 10.95
N ALA A 22 -41.77 -29.86 11.51
CA ALA A 22 -42.25 -28.74 10.72
C ALA A 22 -41.05 -28.06 10.05
N GLN A 23 -41.06 -27.99 8.72
CA GLN A 23 -40.02 -27.28 7.96
C GLN A 23 -40.02 -25.80 8.35
N THR A 24 -38.82 -25.28 8.56
CA THR A 24 -38.58 -23.92 9.04
C THR A 24 -39.15 -22.90 8.05
N LYS A 25 -40.20 -22.17 8.44
CA LYS A 25 -40.82 -21.21 7.52
C LYS A 25 -39.98 -19.94 7.45
N ILE A 26 -39.58 -19.56 6.24
CA ILE A 26 -38.76 -18.37 6.03
C ILE A 26 -39.34 -17.49 4.93
N ALA A 27 -39.57 -16.21 5.22
CA ALA A 27 -39.98 -15.22 4.23
C ALA A 27 -38.77 -14.38 3.81
N VAL A 28 -38.67 -14.03 2.53
CA VAL A 28 -37.67 -13.09 2.01
C VAL A 28 -38.40 -11.84 1.52
N ILE A 29 -38.01 -10.67 2.02
CA ILE A 29 -38.58 -9.37 1.63
C ILE A 29 -37.49 -8.39 1.22
N ALA A 30 -37.84 -7.45 0.34
CA ALA A 30 -36.93 -6.43 -0.18
C ALA A 30 -37.52 -5.02 -0.03
N ASP A 31 -36.66 -4.02 0.16
CA ASP A 31 -37.02 -2.63 -0.15
C ASP A 31 -37.27 -2.48 -1.66
N LYS A 32 -38.13 -1.53 -2.05
CA LYS A 32 -38.49 -1.28 -3.45
C LYS A 32 -37.27 -0.99 -4.33
N GLY A 33 -37.15 -1.67 -5.47
CA GLY A 33 -36.00 -1.64 -6.37
C GLY A 33 -34.96 -2.74 -6.09
N LEU A 34 -35.15 -3.59 -5.08
CA LEU A 34 -34.30 -4.73 -4.76
C LEU A 34 -35.00 -6.09 -4.95
N GLU A 35 -36.14 -6.11 -5.65
CA GLU A 35 -37.01 -7.28 -5.86
C GLU A 35 -36.23 -8.50 -6.39
N ASN A 36 -35.41 -8.29 -7.43
CA ASN A 36 -34.61 -9.35 -8.05
C ASN A 36 -33.64 -10.04 -7.06
N TYR A 37 -33.15 -9.32 -6.04
CA TYR A 37 -32.28 -9.90 -5.01
C TYR A 37 -33.07 -10.78 -4.03
N ALA A 38 -34.33 -10.45 -3.74
CA ALA A 38 -35.22 -11.33 -2.98
C ALA A 38 -35.56 -12.59 -3.77
N ASP A 39 -35.84 -12.47 -5.07
CA ASP A 39 -36.13 -13.62 -5.93
C ASP A 39 -34.93 -14.58 -6.02
N LEU A 40 -33.73 -14.04 -6.26
CA LEU A 40 -32.49 -14.83 -6.30
C LEU A 40 -32.17 -15.52 -4.97
N LEU A 41 -32.35 -14.84 -3.83
CA LEU A 41 -32.12 -15.44 -2.51
C LEU A 41 -33.22 -16.44 -2.13
N THR A 42 -34.46 -16.24 -2.57
CA THR A 42 -35.57 -17.20 -2.42
C THR A 42 -35.27 -18.52 -3.14
N VAL A 43 -34.76 -18.44 -4.38
CA VAL A 43 -34.34 -19.61 -5.18
C VAL A 43 -33.10 -20.31 -4.60
N GLU A 44 -32.24 -19.62 -3.86
CA GLU A 44 -31.12 -20.27 -3.16
C GLU A 44 -31.57 -20.95 -1.87
N LEU A 45 -32.36 -20.27 -1.04
CA LEU A 45 -32.85 -20.81 0.23
C LEU A 45 -33.78 -22.02 0.03
N SER A 46 -34.55 -22.08 -1.08
CA SER A 46 -35.43 -23.22 -1.37
C SER A 46 -34.70 -24.51 -1.76
N LYS A 47 -33.38 -24.46 -1.94
CA LYS A 47 -32.52 -25.65 -2.08
C LYS A 47 -32.27 -26.35 -0.73
N GLN A 48 -32.47 -25.67 0.38
CA GLN A 48 -32.30 -26.22 1.74
C GLN A 48 -33.55 -27.00 2.14
N LYS A 49 -33.44 -28.33 2.26
CA LYS A 49 -34.59 -29.23 2.48
C LYS A 49 -35.35 -28.98 3.79
N ASP A 50 -34.67 -28.41 4.79
CA ASP A 50 -35.20 -28.11 6.12
C ASP A 50 -35.89 -26.74 6.20
N LEU A 51 -35.88 -25.98 5.09
CA LEU A 51 -36.59 -24.70 4.93
C LEU A 51 -37.86 -24.88 4.09
N ASN A 52 -38.89 -24.12 4.46
CA ASN A 52 -40.07 -23.86 3.64
C ASN A 52 -40.08 -22.35 3.34
N VAL A 53 -39.59 -21.98 2.16
CA VAL A 53 -39.51 -20.57 1.75
C VAL A 53 -40.90 -20.11 1.30
N ILE A 54 -41.42 -19.06 1.92
CA ILE A 54 -42.77 -18.56 1.63
C ILE A 54 -42.78 -17.88 0.27
N GLU A 55 -43.67 -18.34 -0.61
CA GLU A 55 -43.80 -17.85 -1.97
C GLU A 55 -44.13 -16.36 -2.00
N ARG A 56 -43.45 -15.63 -2.89
CA ARG A 56 -43.56 -14.17 -2.95
C ARG A 56 -44.98 -13.68 -3.23
N ALA A 57 -45.79 -14.45 -3.96
CA ALA A 57 -47.20 -14.13 -4.19
C ALA A 57 -48.05 -14.15 -2.91
N GLU A 58 -47.69 -14.94 -1.89
CA GLU A 58 -48.34 -14.93 -0.58
C GLU A 58 -47.90 -13.70 0.23
N ILE A 59 -46.62 -13.34 0.16
CA ILE A 59 -46.06 -12.11 0.76
C ILE A 59 -46.72 -10.86 0.17
N ASP A 60 -46.75 -10.73 -1.15
CA ASP A 60 -47.36 -9.61 -1.88
C ASP A 60 -48.87 -9.49 -1.61
N LYS A 61 -49.56 -10.60 -1.34
CA LYS A 61 -50.97 -10.60 -0.93
C LYS A 61 -51.14 -10.02 0.46
N VAL A 62 -50.40 -10.52 1.46
CA VAL A 62 -50.48 -10.03 2.84
C VAL A 62 -50.04 -8.57 2.93
N LEU A 63 -49.04 -8.14 2.16
CA LEU A 63 -48.65 -6.73 2.06
C LEU A 63 -49.80 -5.85 1.56
N LYS A 64 -50.48 -6.21 0.46
CA LYS A 64 -51.64 -5.45 -0.05
C LYS A 64 -52.79 -5.38 0.95
N GLU A 65 -53.06 -6.48 1.67
CA GLU A 65 -54.06 -6.50 2.75
C GLU A 65 -53.67 -5.59 3.93
N GLN A 66 -52.38 -5.43 4.24
CA GLN A 66 -51.88 -4.52 5.28
C GLN A 66 -51.78 -3.06 4.83
N GLU A 67 -51.45 -2.77 3.57
CA GLU A 67 -51.45 -1.42 2.98
C GLU A 67 -52.85 -0.80 3.02
N ILE A 68 -53.88 -1.59 2.69
CA ILE A 68 -55.29 -1.18 2.80
C ILE A 68 -55.69 -0.95 4.27
N SER A 69 -55.08 -1.68 5.21
CA SER A 69 -55.46 -1.68 6.63
C SER A 69 -54.70 -0.66 7.50
N SER A 70 -53.55 -0.15 7.07
CA SER A 70 -52.70 0.69 7.93
C SER A 70 -51.71 1.61 7.20
N ALA A 71 -51.87 2.93 7.35
CA ALA A 71 -50.99 3.94 6.76
C ALA A 71 -49.55 3.97 7.34
N ASN A 72 -49.30 3.28 8.47
CA ASN A 72 -48.04 3.32 9.21
C ASN A 72 -47.23 2.01 9.12
N PHE A 73 -47.50 1.13 8.15
CA PHE A 73 -46.89 -0.21 8.09
C PHE A 73 -45.35 -0.23 7.91
N ALA A 74 -44.75 0.87 7.46
CA ALA A 74 -43.36 1.00 7.00
C ALA A 74 -42.23 0.65 8.02
N GLY A 75 -42.54 0.35 9.28
CA GLY A 75 -41.59 -0.20 10.26
C GLY A 75 -41.87 -1.65 10.71
N SER A 76 -43.10 -2.14 10.57
CA SER A 76 -43.61 -3.30 11.32
C SER A 76 -43.31 -4.66 10.65
N TYR A 77 -42.08 -4.86 10.18
CA TYR A 77 -41.66 -6.09 9.50
C TYR A 77 -41.82 -7.35 10.37
N LEU A 78 -41.66 -7.23 11.69
CA LEU A 78 -41.88 -8.32 12.65
C LEU A 78 -43.35 -8.76 12.69
N LYS A 79 -44.29 -7.81 12.52
CA LYS A 79 -45.73 -8.08 12.36
C LYS A 79 -46.02 -8.76 11.02
N LEU A 80 -45.35 -8.39 9.93
CA LEU A 80 -45.44 -9.09 8.65
C LEU A 80 -45.03 -10.57 8.78
N GLY A 81 -43.90 -10.85 9.43
CA GLY A 81 -43.46 -12.23 9.70
C GLY A 81 -44.49 -13.04 10.49
N LYS A 82 -45.07 -12.44 11.55
CA LYS A 82 -46.14 -13.06 12.36
C LYS A 82 -47.40 -13.34 11.55
N LEU A 83 -47.80 -12.42 10.65
CA LEU A 83 -48.96 -12.59 9.76
C LEU A 83 -48.76 -13.73 8.75
N LEU A 84 -47.56 -13.82 8.16
CA LEU A 84 -47.14 -14.90 7.27
C LEU A 84 -46.93 -16.25 7.99
N LYS A 85 -46.95 -16.25 9.33
CA LYS A 85 -46.58 -17.41 10.17
C LYS A 85 -45.20 -17.96 9.79
N ALA A 86 -44.27 -17.04 9.52
CA ALA A 86 -42.87 -17.35 9.28
C ALA A 86 -42.13 -17.48 10.61
N ASP A 87 -41.21 -18.44 10.71
CA ASP A 87 -40.29 -18.58 11.83
C ASP A 87 -39.10 -17.62 11.68
N GLY A 88 -38.68 -17.41 10.43
CA GLY A 88 -37.65 -16.44 10.05
C GLY A 88 -38.09 -15.44 8.99
N LEU A 89 -37.51 -14.24 9.06
CA LEU A 89 -37.67 -13.19 8.06
C LEU A 89 -36.29 -12.70 7.62
N VAL A 90 -36.02 -12.78 6.31
CA VAL A 90 -34.86 -12.18 5.68
C VAL A 90 -35.28 -10.85 5.06
N MET A 91 -34.64 -9.77 5.47
CA MET A 91 -34.88 -8.42 4.95
C MET A 91 -33.68 -7.97 4.13
N ILE A 92 -33.91 -7.66 2.85
CA ILE A 92 -32.91 -7.18 1.90
C ILE A 92 -33.15 -5.67 1.70
N ARG A 93 -32.22 -4.85 2.19
CA ARG A 93 -32.40 -3.40 2.28
C ARG A 93 -31.34 -2.61 1.51
N LYS A 94 -31.70 -1.40 1.10
CA LYS A 94 -30.76 -0.43 0.52
C LYS A 94 -30.25 0.51 1.61
N PHE A 95 -28.94 0.65 1.71
CA PHE A 95 -28.27 1.57 2.63
C PHE A 95 -27.29 2.46 1.85
N GLU A 96 -27.37 3.78 2.02
CA GLU A 96 -26.39 4.71 1.44
C GLU A 96 -25.41 5.17 2.52
N PHE A 97 -24.11 5.04 2.26
CA PHE A 97 -23.05 5.55 3.13
C PHE A 97 -21.93 6.17 2.29
N GLN A 98 -21.56 7.42 2.60
CA GLN A 98 -20.56 8.20 1.85
C GLN A 98 -20.80 8.26 0.32
N LYS A 99 -22.07 8.29 -0.13
CA LYS A 99 -22.48 8.22 -1.55
C LYS A 99 -22.14 6.90 -2.26
N LYS A 100 -21.82 5.85 -1.52
CA LYS A 100 -21.84 4.47 -2.01
C LYS A 100 -23.13 3.81 -1.56
N GLU A 101 -23.72 3.01 -2.44
CA GLU A 101 -24.92 2.23 -2.13
C GLU A 101 -24.54 0.81 -1.73
N PHE A 102 -25.27 0.25 -0.77
CA PHE A 102 -25.02 -1.04 -0.16
C PHE A 102 -26.30 -1.86 -0.08
N LEU A 103 -26.16 -3.16 -0.32
CA LEU A 103 -27.18 -4.18 -0.19
C LEU A 103 -27.02 -4.86 1.18
N VAL A 104 -28.00 -4.73 2.06
CA VAL A 104 -27.96 -5.21 3.45
C VAL A 104 -28.94 -6.36 3.64
N SER A 105 -28.43 -7.56 3.91
CA SER A 105 -29.23 -8.76 4.20
C SER A 105 -29.29 -8.99 5.70
N ARG A 106 -30.49 -8.98 6.30
CA ARG A 106 -30.71 -9.17 7.74
C ARG A 106 -31.63 -10.37 7.99
N LEU A 107 -31.20 -11.33 8.80
CA LEU A 107 -32.03 -12.44 9.26
C LEU A 107 -32.60 -12.15 10.66
N VAL A 108 -33.91 -12.29 10.80
CA VAL A 108 -34.66 -12.07 12.04
C VAL A 108 -35.41 -13.35 12.42
N ALA A 109 -35.31 -13.78 13.68
CA ALA A 109 -36.16 -14.81 14.25
C ALA A 109 -37.49 -14.18 14.68
N VAL A 110 -38.57 -14.49 13.96
CA VAL A 110 -39.88 -13.82 14.09
C VAL A 110 -40.55 -14.13 15.43
N ASN A 111 -40.41 -15.37 15.89
CA ASN A 111 -41.02 -15.86 17.13
C ASN A 111 -40.39 -15.20 18.38
N GLN A 112 -39.09 -14.87 18.34
CA GLN A 112 -38.36 -14.19 19.43
C GLN A 112 -38.30 -12.67 19.25
N GLY A 113 -38.44 -12.17 18.02
CA GLY A 113 -38.24 -10.76 17.69
C GLY A 113 -36.77 -10.31 17.64
N VAL A 114 -35.83 -11.23 17.41
CA VAL A 114 -34.37 -10.95 17.48
C VAL A 114 -33.70 -11.03 16.12
N VAL A 115 -32.81 -10.08 15.85
CA VAL A 115 -31.91 -10.11 14.69
C VAL A 115 -30.80 -11.14 14.94
N LEU A 116 -30.84 -12.28 14.23
CA LEU A 116 -29.81 -13.31 14.34
C LEU A 116 -28.53 -12.93 13.59
N SER A 117 -28.64 -12.24 12.45
CA SER A 117 -27.47 -11.84 11.66
C SER A 117 -27.73 -10.68 10.72
N ILE A 118 -26.67 -9.95 10.37
CA ILE A 118 -26.68 -8.83 9.41
C ILE A 118 -25.41 -8.97 8.54
N PHE A 119 -25.58 -8.94 7.23
CA PHE A 119 -24.49 -8.84 6.26
C PHE A 119 -24.72 -7.65 5.33
N SER A 120 -23.62 -7.11 4.80
CA SER A 120 -23.67 -6.00 3.85
C SER A 120 -22.67 -6.22 2.71
N ASN A 121 -23.11 -5.86 1.51
CA ASN A 121 -22.37 -5.95 0.25
C ASN A 121 -22.50 -4.60 -0.48
N PRO A 122 -21.61 -4.28 -1.45
CA PRO A 122 -21.86 -3.15 -2.35
C PRO A 122 -23.14 -3.40 -3.17
N LEU A 123 -23.78 -2.33 -3.65
CA LEU A 123 -24.89 -2.40 -4.60
C LEU A 123 -24.44 -1.80 -5.95
N PRO A 124 -24.43 -2.58 -7.05
CA PRO A 124 -24.62 -4.04 -7.11
C PRO A 124 -23.46 -4.82 -6.47
N PRO A 125 -23.68 -6.08 -6.04
CA PRO A 125 -22.62 -6.99 -5.66
C PRO A 125 -21.68 -7.27 -6.84
N GLU A 126 -20.38 -7.43 -6.58
CA GLU A 126 -19.35 -7.65 -7.62
C GLU A 126 -19.59 -8.91 -8.48
N LYS A 127 -20.28 -9.91 -7.91
CA LYS A 127 -20.72 -11.15 -8.58
C LYS A 127 -22.12 -11.49 -8.10
N ILE A 128 -23.13 -11.00 -8.80
CA ILE A 128 -24.54 -11.17 -8.44
C ILE A 128 -25.00 -12.64 -8.48
N GLU A 129 -24.30 -13.47 -9.25
CA GLU A 129 -24.54 -14.91 -9.40
C GLU A 129 -24.15 -15.70 -8.14
N ASN A 130 -23.10 -15.26 -7.45
CA ASN A 130 -22.57 -15.91 -6.24
C ASN A 130 -23.23 -15.38 -4.96
N TRP A 131 -23.66 -14.12 -4.96
CA TRP A 131 -24.22 -13.44 -3.78
C TRP A 131 -25.33 -14.21 -3.04
N PRO A 132 -26.30 -14.87 -3.71
CA PRO A 132 -27.33 -15.66 -3.03
C PRO A 132 -26.72 -16.83 -2.24
N ALA A 133 -25.78 -17.56 -2.84
CA ALA A 133 -25.09 -18.69 -2.22
C ALA A 133 -24.22 -18.25 -1.05
N ASP A 134 -23.50 -17.13 -1.18
CA ASP A 134 -22.72 -16.53 -0.10
C ASP A 134 -23.60 -16.13 1.09
N ILE A 135 -24.76 -15.51 0.85
CA ILE A 135 -25.71 -15.12 1.91
C ILE A 135 -26.40 -16.35 2.52
N SER A 136 -26.82 -17.33 1.71
CA SER A 136 -27.42 -18.59 2.20
C SER A 136 -26.44 -19.38 3.07
N ALA A 137 -25.18 -19.51 2.66
CA ALA A 137 -24.14 -20.19 3.43
C ALA A 137 -23.82 -19.46 4.75
N LYS A 138 -23.85 -18.12 4.74
CA LYS A 138 -23.69 -17.29 5.94
C LYS A 138 -24.89 -17.35 6.90
N PHE A 139 -26.11 -17.56 6.39
CA PHE A 139 -27.30 -17.74 7.25
C PHE A 139 -27.46 -19.16 7.80
N ALA A 140 -26.87 -20.18 7.16
CA ALA A 140 -27.03 -21.58 7.53
C ALA A 140 -26.88 -21.92 9.03
N PRO A 141 -25.89 -21.37 9.79
CA PRO A 141 -25.75 -21.68 11.22
C PRO A 141 -26.94 -21.22 12.08
N TYR A 142 -27.67 -20.20 11.61
CA TYR A 142 -28.75 -19.54 12.37
C TYR A 142 -30.14 -20.13 12.08
N LEU A 143 -30.30 -20.87 10.98
CA LEU A 143 -31.61 -21.41 10.55
C LEU A 143 -32.26 -22.28 11.63
N ASN A 144 -31.46 -23.11 12.30
CA ASN A 144 -31.92 -23.99 13.38
C ASN A 144 -32.52 -23.25 14.60
N LYS A 145 -32.25 -21.95 14.75
CA LYS A 145 -32.77 -21.12 15.85
C LYS A 145 -34.18 -20.61 15.60
N LEU A 146 -34.59 -20.48 14.33
CA LEU A 146 -35.91 -19.99 13.93
C LEU A 146 -37.04 -20.88 14.49
N CYS A 147 -36.83 -22.20 14.45
CA CYS A 147 -37.74 -23.22 14.98
C CYS A 147 -37.63 -23.44 16.51
N VAL A 148 -36.86 -22.64 17.25
CA VAL A 148 -36.91 -22.65 18.71
C VAL A 148 -38.18 -21.91 19.14
N SER A 149 -38.94 -22.46 20.08
CA SER A 149 -40.13 -21.80 20.61
C SER A 149 -39.77 -20.81 21.73
N GLN A 150 -40.57 -19.77 21.94
CA GLN A 150 -40.24 -18.65 22.84
C GLN A 150 -40.02 -19.08 24.31
N ASP A 151 -40.64 -20.19 24.74
CA ASP A 151 -40.48 -20.84 26.04
C ASP A 151 -39.14 -21.60 26.20
N LYS A 152 -38.56 -22.07 25.09
CA LYS A 152 -37.29 -22.83 25.07
C LYS A 152 -36.09 -21.94 24.82
N ALA A 153 -36.30 -20.83 24.11
CA ALA A 153 -35.31 -19.82 23.80
C ALA A 153 -34.77 -19.16 25.08
N VAL A 154 -33.45 -19.12 25.21
CA VAL A 154 -32.76 -18.55 26.37
C VAL A 154 -32.07 -17.24 25.96
N PRO A 155 -32.70 -16.08 26.22
CA PRO A 155 -32.05 -14.80 26.00
C PRO A 155 -30.97 -14.57 27.05
N ILE A 156 -29.72 -14.49 26.59
CA ILE A 156 -28.55 -14.15 27.43
C ILE A 156 -28.12 -12.73 27.07
N SER A 157 -28.29 -11.81 28.02
CA SER A 157 -27.70 -10.47 27.92
C SER A 157 -26.26 -10.53 28.41
N ILE A 158 -25.29 -10.32 27.52
CA ILE A 158 -23.88 -10.24 27.92
C ILE A 158 -23.53 -8.75 28.10
N LEU A 159 -22.98 -8.38 29.26
CA LEU A 159 -22.61 -6.99 29.56
C LEU A 159 -21.19 -6.68 29.10
N ASN A 160 -20.20 -7.34 29.71
CA ASN A 160 -18.77 -7.33 29.35
C ASN A 160 -18.01 -8.31 30.27
N ILE A 161 -16.86 -8.83 29.85
CA ILE A 161 -15.94 -9.62 30.69
C ILE A 161 -14.70 -8.76 30.98
N ARG A 162 -14.74 -8.03 32.10
CA ARG A 162 -13.88 -6.84 32.30
C ARG A 162 -12.46 -7.14 32.79
N ALA A 163 -11.51 -6.34 32.36
CA ALA A 163 -10.21 -6.28 33.01
C ALA A 163 -10.31 -5.70 34.43
N PRO A 164 -9.63 -6.27 35.46
CA PRO A 164 -9.51 -5.65 36.77
C PRO A 164 -8.49 -4.50 36.79
N ILE A 165 -7.60 -4.43 35.79
CA ILE A 165 -6.63 -3.35 35.59
C ILE A 165 -6.87 -2.76 34.20
N ASP A 166 -7.16 -1.46 34.15
CA ASP A 166 -7.48 -0.73 32.91
C ASP A 166 -6.20 -0.41 32.09
N THR A 167 -5.45 -1.44 31.70
CA THR A 167 -4.35 -1.29 30.73
C THR A 167 -4.89 -1.47 29.31
N PRO A 168 -4.29 -0.82 28.30
CA PRO A 168 -4.82 -0.92 26.93
C PRO A 168 -4.72 -2.32 26.32
N GLU A 169 -3.68 -3.06 26.71
CA GLU A 169 -3.53 -4.48 26.37
C GLU A 169 -4.64 -5.34 27.01
N MET A 170 -5.02 -5.02 28.24
CA MET A 170 -6.14 -5.67 28.92
C MET A 170 -7.50 -5.29 28.31
N ARG A 171 -7.71 -4.04 27.86
CA ARG A 171 -8.91 -3.64 27.09
C ARG A 171 -9.04 -4.41 25.77
N LEU A 172 -7.93 -4.60 25.07
CA LEU A 172 -7.86 -5.43 23.86
C LEU A 172 -8.27 -6.87 24.17
N LEU A 173 -7.70 -7.46 25.23
CA LEU A 173 -8.00 -8.83 25.67
C LEU A 173 -9.47 -9.00 26.13
N GLU A 174 -10.01 -8.04 26.87
CA GLU A 174 -11.43 -7.94 27.25
C GLU A 174 -12.35 -7.94 26.02
N LYS A 175 -12.04 -7.10 25.02
CA LYS A 175 -12.83 -7.00 23.79
C LYS A 175 -12.72 -8.25 22.93
N GLU A 176 -11.51 -8.81 22.79
CA GLU A 176 -11.28 -10.05 22.04
C GLU A 176 -12.04 -11.23 22.69
N PHE A 177 -11.88 -11.48 23.99
CA PHE A 177 -12.56 -12.58 24.65
C PHE A 177 -14.09 -12.41 24.66
N THR A 178 -14.59 -11.20 24.92
CA THR A 178 -16.04 -10.91 24.92
C THR A 178 -16.65 -11.12 23.53
N LEU A 179 -15.94 -10.79 22.45
CA LEU A 179 -16.37 -11.09 21.08
C LEU A 179 -16.35 -12.59 20.77
N ALA A 180 -15.26 -13.31 21.09
CA ALA A 180 -15.20 -14.76 20.89
C ALA A 180 -16.36 -15.49 21.60
N LEU A 181 -16.63 -15.11 22.85
CA LEU A 181 -17.74 -15.65 23.64
C LEU A 181 -19.11 -15.29 23.08
N ALA A 182 -19.28 -14.08 22.53
CA ALA A 182 -20.50 -13.70 21.82
C ALA A 182 -20.76 -14.63 20.63
N PHE A 183 -19.78 -14.78 19.73
CA PHE A 183 -19.92 -15.61 18.53
C PHE A 183 -20.12 -17.09 18.87
N ARG A 184 -19.40 -17.60 19.88
CA ARG A 184 -19.55 -19.00 20.30
C ARG A 184 -20.95 -19.31 20.84
N LEU A 185 -21.50 -18.45 21.70
CA LEU A 185 -22.85 -18.60 22.25
C LEU A 185 -23.93 -18.34 21.18
N VAL A 186 -23.61 -17.53 20.16
CA VAL A 186 -24.44 -17.35 18.96
C VAL A 186 -24.56 -18.63 18.11
N GLN A 187 -23.72 -19.65 18.28
CA GLN A 187 -23.88 -20.96 17.60
C GLN A 187 -24.85 -21.94 18.31
N GLU A 188 -24.95 -21.92 19.66
CA GLU A 188 -25.80 -22.87 20.42
C GLU A 188 -27.29 -22.66 20.15
N LYS A 189 -28.02 -23.67 19.66
CA LYS A 189 -29.38 -23.54 19.11
C LYS A 189 -30.34 -22.77 20.00
N ASP A 190 -30.42 -23.14 21.27
CA ASP A 190 -31.39 -22.57 22.22
C ASP A 190 -30.99 -21.18 22.77
N LEU A 191 -29.78 -20.69 22.48
CA LEU A 191 -29.27 -19.42 23.05
C LEU A 191 -29.50 -18.25 22.10
N PHE A 192 -29.97 -17.13 22.65
CA PHE A 192 -30.14 -15.87 21.94
C PHE A 192 -29.31 -14.80 22.64
N VAL A 193 -28.16 -14.47 22.07
CA VAL A 193 -27.24 -13.47 22.63
C VAL A 193 -27.76 -12.07 22.33
N LEU A 194 -28.09 -11.32 23.38
CA LEU A 194 -28.49 -9.92 23.27
C LEU A 194 -27.23 -9.07 23.45
N GLU A 195 -26.72 -8.48 22.36
CA GLU A 195 -25.50 -7.65 22.32
C GLU A 195 -25.70 -6.29 23.00
N ARG A 196 -26.06 -6.25 24.28
CA ARG A 196 -26.43 -5.00 24.98
C ARG A 196 -25.28 -4.00 25.13
N TRP A 197 -24.03 -4.39 24.89
CA TRP A 197 -22.92 -3.44 24.73
C TRP A 197 -23.02 -2.61 23.44
N LYS A 198 -23.68 -3.10 22.37
CA LYS A 198 -23.99 -2.33 21.17
C LYS A 198 -25.33 -1.62 21.36
N MET A 199 -25.37 -0.61 22.23
CA MET A 199 -26.58 0.18 22.54
C MET A 199 -27.31 0.70 21.29
N GLU A 200 -26.59 1.01 20.22
CA GLU A 200 -27.17 1.38 18.92
C GLU A 200 -28.03 0.26 18.31
N LYS A 201 -27.61 -1.01 18.41
CA LYS A 201 -28.42 -2.15 17.95
C LYS A 201 -29.73 -2.24 18.73
N LEU A 202 -29.75 -1.90 20.01
CA LEU A 202 -31.00 -1.87 20.79
C LEU A 202 -31.96 -0.77 20.30
N ALA A 203 -31.46 0.37 19.83
CA ALA A 203 -32.31 1.37 19.17
C ALA A 203 -32.91 0.81 17.87
N TRP A 204 -32.09 0.15 17.03
CA TRP A 204 -32.56 -0.51 15.81
C TRP A 204 -33.49 -1.72 16.04
N GLU A 205 -33.36 -2.43 17.17
CA GLU A 205 -34.30 -3.48 17.59
C GLU A 205 -35.64 -2.86 18.00
N LYS A 206 -35.62 -1.71 18.66
CA LYS A 206 -36.84 -0.95 19.00
C LYS A 206 -37.58 -0.45 17.75
N ASP A 207 -36.86 -0.02 16.72
CA ASP A 207 -37.48 0.41 15.45
C ASP A 207 -38.15 -0.75 14.67
N ILE A 208 -37.84 -2.01 15.00
CA ILE A 208 -38.49 -3.20 14.42
C ILE A 208 -39.81 -3.54 15.16
N ASP A 209 -39.91 -3.24 16.46
CA ASP A 209 -41.13 -3.45 17.25
C ASP A 209 -41.86 -2.13 17.50
N THR A 210 -42.78 -1.82 16.58
CA THR A 210 -43.56 -0.57 16.56
C THR A 210 -44.59 -0.44 17.70
N GLU A 211 -44.82 -1.49 18.48
CA GLU A 211 -45.73 -1.49 19.63
C GLU A 211 -44.93 -1.28 20.94
N SER A 212 -45.58 -0.90 22.05
CA SER A 212 -44.90 -0.54 23.30
C SER A 212 -44.39 -1.75 24.11
N SER A 213 -43.90 -2.78 23.42
CA SER A 213 -43.30 -3.97 24.01
C SER A 213 -42.10 -3.61 24.89
N PRO A 214 -41.97 -4.17 26.11
CA PRO A 214 -40.70 -4.12 26.81
C PRO A 214 -39.66 -4.93 26.02
N PHE A 215 -38.45 -4.37 25.84
CA PHE A 215 -37.30 -5.09 25.26
C PHE A 215 -37.18 -6.49 25.85
N TRP A 216 -36.92 -7.50 25.02
CA TRP A 216 -36.81 -8.89 25.49
C TRP A 216 -35.79 -8.99 26.61
N THR A 217 -36.28 -9.23 27.83
CA THR A 217 -35.48 -9.18 29.05
C THR A 217 -34.62 -10.42 29.13
N GLY A 218 -33.31 -10.26 29.23
CA GLY A 218 -32.39 -11.38 29.40
C GLY A 218 -32.77 -12.22 30.62
N SER A 219 -33.22 -13.46 30.38
CA SER A 219 -33.48 -14.47 31.40
C SER A 219 -32.20 -14.79 32.18
N TYR A 220 -31.05 -14.62 31.52
CA TYR A 220 -29.74 -14.63 32.14
C TYR A 220 -28.94 -13.39 31.75
N LEU A 221 -28.15 -12.92 32.71
CA LEU A 221 -27.16 -11.87 32.59
C LEU A 221 -25.78 -12.49 32.73
N LEU A 222 -24.90 -12.23 31.76
CA LEU A 222 -23.52 -12.72 31.73
C LEU A 222 -22.57 -11.52 31.82
N ASP A 223 -21.77 -11.47 32.88
CA ASP A 223 -20.65 -10.56 33.01
C ASP A 223 -19.45 -11.30 33.61
N GLY A 224 -18.37 -10.62 33.94
CA GLY A 224 -17.24 -11.27 34.60
C GLY A 224 -15.98 -10.43 34.63
N SER A 225 -14.86 -11.09 34.90
CA SER A 225 -13.53 -10.53 34.75
C SER A 225 -12.58 -11.44 33.93
N ILE A 226 -11.60 -10.82 33.28
CA ILE A 226 -10.46 -11.48 32.64
C ILE A 226 -9.17 -10.86 33.16
N GLU A 227 -8.19 -11.68 33.53
CA GLU A 227 -6.91 -11.26 34.09
C GLU A 227 -5.75 -12.08 33.52
N PHE A 228 -4.56 -11.48 33.41
CA PHE A 228 -3.35 -12.25 33.11
C PHE A 228 -3.03 -13.17 34.28
N PHE A 229 -2.74 -14.44 33.96
CA PHE A 229 -2.37 -15.46 34.92
C PHE A 229 -1.05 -16.06 34.45
N GLU A 230 0.02 -15.93 35.23
CA GLU A 230 1.38 -16.23 34.75
C GLU A 230 1.74 -15.37 33.51
N LYS A 231 2.70 -15.80 32.66
CA LYS A 231 3.16 -14.99 31.51
C LYS A 231 2.32 -15.10 30.23
N GLU A 232 1.82 -16.29 29.93
CA GLU A 232 1.11 -16.59 28.67
C GLU A 232 -0.33 -17.06 28.89
N ASN A 233 -0.73 -17.36 30.13
CA ASN A 233 -2.09 -17.78 30.43
C ASN A 233 -2.98 -16.58 30.81
N VAL A 234 -4.29 -16.78 30.66
CA VAL A 234 -5.31 -15.83 31.15
C VAL A 234 -6.31 -16.61 31.99
N LYS A 235 -6.78 -15.95 33.05
CA LYS A 235 -7.87 -16.45 33.89
C LYS A 235 -9.13 -15.65 33.60
N VAL A 236 -10.20 -16.37 33.30
CA VAL A 236 -11.54 -15.83 33.11
C VAL A 236 -12.40 -16.25 34.30
N LYS A 237 -13.15 -15.30 34.86
CA LYS A 237 -14.19 -15.51 35.88
C LYS A 237 -15.51 -14.97 35.33
N ALA A 238 -16.33 -15.81 34.71
CA ALA A 238 -17.65 -15.42 34.24
C ALA A 238 -18.70 -15.61 35.34
N ARG A 239 -19.63 -14.67 35.46
CA ARG A 239 -20.72 -14.66 36.44
C ARG A 239 -22.04 -14.71 35.69
N VAL A 240 -22.84 -15.73 36.01
CA VAL A 240 -24.14 -16.01 35.40
C VAL A 240 -25.20 -15.70 36.44
N ARG A 241 -26.04 -14.71 36.16
CA ARG A 241 -27.17 -14.33 37.04
C ARG A 241 -28.49 -14.57 36.32
N LYS A 242 -29.34 -15.43 36.88
CA LYS A 242 -30.72 -15.57 36.39
C LYS A 242 -31.54 -14.36 36.84
N ALA A 243 -32.48 -13.89 36.02
CA ALA A 243 -33.42 -12.84 36.43
C ALA A 243 -34.17 -13.26 37.71
N GLY A 244 -33.92 -12.57 38.82
CA GLY A 244 -34.49 -12.88 40.14
C GLY A 244 -33.99 -14.17 40.80
N GLY A 245 -32.88 -14.76 40.33
CA GLY A 245 -32.32 -16.00 40.87
C GLY A 245 -30.87 -15.88 41.35
N GLU A 246 -30.29 -17.01 41.75
CA GLU A 246 -28.92 -17.10 42.27
C GLU A 246 -27.85 -16.70 41.23
N GLU A 247 -26.73 -16.17 41.73
CA GLU A 247 -25.51 -15.93 40.97
C GLU A 247 -24.63 -17.19 40.99
N LYS A 248 -24.13 -17.59 39.82
CA LYS A 248 -23.15 -18.68 39.68
C LYS A 248 -21.87 -18.17 39.05
N ILE A 249 -20.73 -18.59 39.60
CA ILE A 249 -19.39 -18.24 39.09
C ILE A 249 -18.82 -19.42 38.32
N ILE A 250 -18.29 -19.15 37.13
CA ILE A 250 -17.58 -20.08 36.26
C ILE A 250 -16.15 -19.56 36.13
N GLU A 251 -15.14 -20.39 36.41
CA GLU A 251 -13.75 -20.03 36.17
C GLU A 251 -13.13 -20.92 35.08
N ALA A 252 -12.35 -20.31 34.18
CA ALA A 252 -11.52 -21.03 33.22
C ALA A 252 -10.12 -20.43 33.17
N ILE A 253 -9.13 -21.30 32.94
CA ILE A 253 -7.73 -20.91 32.70
C ILE A 253 -7.27 -21.60 31.41
N GLY A 254 -6.46 -20.89 30.63
CA GLY A 254 -5.81 -21.41 29.44
C GLY A 254 -4.84 -20.39 28.85
N ASN A 255 -4.12 -20.81 27.82
CA ASN A 255 -3.18 -19.93 27.13
C ASN A 255 -3.92 -18.84 26.35
N ARG A 256 -3.50 -17.58 26.47
CA ARG A 256 -4.01 -16.42 25.70
C ARG A 256 -4.04 -16.69 24.19
N GLN A 257 -3.10 -17.52 23.72
CA GLN A 257 -2.95 -17.86 22.32
C GLN A 257 -3.99 -18.87 21.81
N GLN A 258 -4.75 -19.52 22.71
CA GLN A 258 -5.77 -20.54 22.48
C GLN A 258 -7.15 -20.05 23.00
N MET A 259 -7.52 -18.80 22.69
CA MET A 259 -8.71 -18.14 23.24
C MET A 259 -10.02 -18.91 22.97
N SER A 260 -10.11 -19.63 21.85
CA SER A 260 -11.23 -20.49 21.52
C SER A 260 -11.43 -21.64 22.53
N GLU A 261 -10.35 -22.25 23.04
CA GLU A 261 -10.46 -23.30 24.07
C GLU A 261 -10.98 -22.78 25.41
N ILE A 262 -10.59 -21.55 25.77
CA ILE A 262 -11.12 -20.87 26.97
C ILE A 262 -12.60 -20.55 26.77
N THR A 263 -12.96 -20.12 25.56
CA THR A 263 -14.34 -19.81 25.17
C THR A 263 -15.25 -21.05 25.19
N GLU A 264 -14.77 -22.20 24.71
CA GLU A 264 -15.49 -23.48 24.83
C GLU A 264 -15.68 -23.90 26.29
N LYS A 265 -14.64 -23.81 27.14
CA LYS A 265 -14.73 -24.14 28.58
C LYS A 265 -15.80 -23.30 29.29
N ILE A 266 -15.80 -21.98 29.06
CA ILE A 266 -16.80 -21.06 29.62
C ILE A 266 -18.20 -21.36 29.04
N THR A 267 -18.30 -21.70 27.75
CA THR A 267 -19.57 -22.04 27.09
C THR A 267 -20.18 -23.33 27.64
N ALA A 268 -19.40 -24.40 27.76
CA ALA A 268 -19.84 -25.69 28.28
C ALA A 268 -20.33 -25.59 29.74
N GLU A 269 -19.58 -24.91 30.60
CA GLU A 269 -20.01 -24.67 31.98
C GLU A 269 -21.19 -23.70 32.08
N LEU A 270 -21.34 -22.72 31.17
CA LEU A 270 -22.52 -21.86 31.11
C LEU A 270 -23.78 -22.67 30.76
N LEU A 271 -23.73 -23.47 29.70
CA LEU A 271 -24.82 -24.35 29.25
C LEU A 271 -25.27 -25.30 30.37
N LYS A 272 -24.32 -25.99 30.99
CA LYS A 272 -24.51 -26.83 32.18
C LYS A 272 -25.18 -26.05 33.32
N ASN A 273 -24.77 -24.81 33.58
CA ASN A 273 -25.31 -24.00 34.67
C ASN A 273 -26.72 -23.47 34.44
N ILE A 274 -27.16 -23.31 33.19
CA ILE A 274 -28.53 -22.93 32.80
C ILE A 274 -29.44 -24.13 32.48
N GLY A 275 -28.93 -25.37 32.58
CA GLY A 275 -29.69 -26.60 32.32
C GLY A 275 -29.87 -26.94 30.84
N LYS A 276 -28.92 -26.57 29.99
CA LYS A 276 -28.90 -26.90 28.55
C LYS A 276 -27.73 -27.86 28.25
N THR A 277 -27.93 -28.73 27.25
CA THR A 277 -26.87 -29.55 26.67
C THR A 277 -26.18 -28.79 25.53
N GLN A 278 -24.85 -28.89 25.45
CA GLN A 278 -24.09 -28.36 24.32
C GLN A 278 -24.43 -29.10 23.02
N ASP A 279 -24.71 -28.34 21.96
CA ASP A 279 -24.88 -28.90 20.62
C ASP A 279 -23.58 -29.54 20.12
N LYS A 280 -23.67 -30.71 19.48
CA LYS A 280 -22.50 -31.43 18.92
C LYS A 280 -21.95 -30.81 17.63
N ILE A 281 -22.23 -29.53 17.37
CA ILE A 281 -21.76 -28.81 16.17
C ILE A 281 -20.32 -28.37 16.45
N PRO A 282 -19.31 -28.85 15.70
CA PRO A 282 -17.92 -28.45 15.92
C PRO A 282 -17.71 -26.99 15.51
N TRP A 283 -17.21 -26.16 16.43
CA TRP A 283 -16.94 -24.74 16.15
C TRP A 283 -15.60 -24.56 15.43
N ASP A 284 -15.69 -24.42 14.10
CA ASP A 284 -14.56 -24.03 13.25
C ASP A 284 -14.26 -22.52 13.37
N SER A 285 -13.70 -22.15 14.53
CA SER A 285 -13.26 -20.79 14.83
C SER A 285 -12.28 -20.25 13.79
N ALA A 286 -11.42 -21.09 13.20
CA ALA A 286 -10.45 -20.66 12.18
C ALA A 286 -11.13 -20.20 10.88
N LYS A 287 -12.13 -20.94 10.39
CA LYS A 287 -12.94 -20.56 9.23
C LYS A 287 -13.79 -19.31 9.50
N GLU A 288 -14.37 -19.20 10.69
CA GLU A 288 -15.11 -18.01 11.12
C GLU A 288 -14.17 -16.77 11.18
N ALA A 289 -12.93 -16.96 11.64
CA ALA A 289 -11.90 -15.93 11.66
C ALA A 289 -11.42 -15.49 10.26
N GLU A 290 -11.43 -16.39 9.26
CA GLU A 290 -11.15 -16.03 7.87
C GLU A 290 -12.30 -15.21 7.27
N GLN A 291 -13.56 -15.56 7.58
CA GLN A 291 -14.74 -14.81 7.17
C GLN A 291 -14.72 -13.38 7.72
N TYR A 292 -14.47 -13.19 9.02
CA TYR A 292 -14.41 -11.85 9.62
C TYR A 292 -13.21 -11.01 9.13
N LEU A 293 -12.09 -11.63 8.74
CA LEU A 293 -11.00 -10.90 8.09
C LEU A 293 -11.43 -10.35 6.72
N LYS A 294 -12.08 -11.18 5.87
CA LYS A 294 -12.62 -10.74 4.57
C LYS A 294 -13.67 -9.64 4.72
N GLU A 295 -14.54 -9.76 5.72
CA GLU A 295 -15.54 -8.73 6.04
C GLU A 295 -14.88 -7.42 6.49
N SER A 296 -13.79 -7.50 7.27
CA SER A 296 -13.02 -6.32 7.67
C SER A 296 -12.30 -5.65 6.49
N GLU A 297 -11.72 -6.42 5.57
CA GLU A 297 -11.06 -5.89 4.36
C GLU A 297 -12.08 -5.18 3.46
N TRP A 298 -13.25 -5.80 3.26
CA TRP A 298 -14.39 -5.20 2.57
C TRP A 298 -14.87 -3.90 3.24
N ALA A 299 -15.06 -3.91 4.56
CA ALA A 299 -15.52 -2.74 5.31
C ALA A 299 -14.50 -1.59 5.25
N PHE A 300 -13.20 -1.89 5.32
CA PHE A 300 -12.14 -0.88 5.20
C PHE A 300 -12.17 -0.19 3.83
N ASN A 301 -12.25 -0.98 2.75
CA ASN A 301 -12.33 -0.47 1.38
C ASN A 301 -13.66 0.25 1.09
N SER A 302 -14.70 -0.04 1.87
CA SER A 302 -15.99 0.64 1.84
C SER A 302 -16.00 1.97 2.61
N GLY A 303 -14.99 2.24 3.45
CA GLY A 303 -14.92 3.42 4.32
C GLY A 303 -15.62 3.24 5.67
N LEU A 304 -16.07 2.02 5.98
CA LEU A 304 -16.77 1.63 7.21
C LEU A 304 -15.76 1.23 8.29
N PHE A 305 -14.93 2.18 8.74
CA PHE A 305 -13.73 1.89 9.55
C PHE A 305 -14.04 1.23 10.90
N GLU A 306 -15.14 1.59 11.58
CA GLU A 306 -15.51 1.00 12.87
C GLU A 306 -16.03 -0.44 12.75
N ALA A 307 -16.78 -0.72 11.67
CA ALA A 307 -17.17 -2.08 11.31
C ALA A 307 -15.94 -2.93 10.93
N SER A 308 -15.01 -2.34 10.17
CA SER A 308 -13.72 -2.97 9.84
C SER A 308 -12.92 -3.31 11.10
N LEU A 309 -12.75 -2.35 12.02
CA LEU A 309 -12.04 -2.56 13.30
C LEU A 309 -12.70 -3.67 14.13
N SER A 310 -14.03 -3.65 14.22
CA SER A 310 -14.80 -4.66 14.95
C SER A 310 -14.67 -6.05 14.33
N ALA A 311 -14.70 -6.16 13.01
CA ALA A 311 -14.56 -7.42 12.29
C ALA A 311 -13.14 -7.99 12.35
N VAL A 312 -12.07 -7.18 12.26
CA VAL A 312 -10.71 -7.71 12.42
C VAL A 312 -10.39 -8.08 13.86
N GLN A 313 -11.01 -7.41 14.84
CA GLN A 313 -10.92 -7.81 16.24
C GLN A 313 -11.70 -9.11 16.52
N ALA A 314 -12.85 -9.32 15.87
CA ALA A 314 -13.51 -10.63 15.84
C ALA A 314 -12.60 -11.71 15.22
N ALA A 315 -11.97 -11.44 14.08
CA ALA A 315 -11.03 -12.37 13.45
C ALA A 315 -9.85 -12.73 14.38
N LYS A 316 -9.24 -11.74 15.04
CA LYS A 316 -8.14 -11.98 16.01
C LYS A 316 -8.60 -12.78 17.22
N ALA A 317 -9.76 -12.45 17.79
CA ALA A 317 -10.38 -13.16 18.90
C ALA A 317 -10.62 -14.65 18.61
N LEU A 318 -11.01 -14.96 17.37
CA LEU A 318 -11.20 -16.30 16.82
C LEU A 318 -9.88 -16.98 16.37
N GLY A 319 -8.73 -16.36 16.64
CA GLY A 319 -7.39 -16.95 16.45
C GLY A 319 -6.61 -16.46 15.23
N ASN A 320 -7.17 -15.62 14.35
CA ASN A 320 -6.48 -15.14 13.15
C ASN A 320 -5.41 -14.08 13.47
N LYS A 321 -4.19 -14.56 13.75
CA LYS A 321 -2.97 -13.77 13.97
C LYS A 321 -2.17 -13.51 12.68
N SER A 322 -2.81 -13.53 11.51
CA SER A 322 -2.11 -13.28 10.24
C SER A 322 -1.47 -11.89 10.20
N GLU A 323 -0.46 -11.72 9.34
CA GLU A 323 0.11 -10.38 9.14
C GLU A 323 -0.95 -9.39 8.64
N SER A 324 -1.87 -9.87 7.78
CA SER A 324 -3.01 -9.09 7.26
C SER A 324 -3.95 -8.61 8.35
N SER A 325 -4.35 -9.45 9.32
CA SER A 325 -5.26 -9.02 10.39
C SER A 325 -4.60 -7.96 11.28
N CYS A 326 -3.34 -8.17 11.70
CA CYS A 326 -2.59 -7.17 12.45
C CYS A 326 -2.44 -5.83 11.70
N PHE A 327 -2.15 -5.90 10.40
CA PHE A 327 -1.97 -4.73 9.53
C PHE A 327 -3.28 -3.96 9.37
N LEU A 328 -4.39 -4.68 9.18
CA LEU A 328 -5.71 -4.13 8.99
C LEU A 328 -6.29 -3.53 10.28
N GLU A 329 -6.00 -4.12 11.44
CA GLU A 329 -6.42 -3.57 12.75
C GLU A 329 -5.78 -2.21 13.05
N VAL A 330 -4.47 -2.07 12.81
CA VAL A 330 -3.77 -0.78 12.92
C VAL A 330 -4.38 0.23 11.93
N LYS A 331 -4.63 -0.16 10.68
CA LYS A 331 -5.25 0.73 9.69
C LYS A 331 -6.67 1.12 10.06
N ALA A 332 -7.50 0.19 10.51
CA ALA A 332 -8.90 0.43 10.85
C ALA A 332 -8.99 1.40 12.04
N SER A 333 -8.34 1.10 13.16
CA SER A 333 -8.27 1.99 14.34
C SER A 333 -7.72 3.37 13.99
N SER A 334 -6.64 3.44 13.19
CA SER A 334 -6.07 4.69 12.66
C SER A 334 -7.06 5.53 11.84
N ASN A 335 -7.96 4.91 11.07
CA ASN A 335 -8.98 5.64 10.29
C ASN A 335 -10.31 5.84 11.05
N CYS A 336 -10.57 5.10 12.14
CA CYS A 336 -11.58 5.48 13.13
C CYS A 336 -11.15 6.75 13.90
N ALA A 337 -9.85 6.90 14.18
CA ALA A 337 -9.29 8.08 14.83
C ALA A 337 -9.40 9.34 13.95
N TYR A 338 -9.21 9.20 12.62
CA TYR A 338 -9.41 10.28 11.66
C TYR A 338 -9.81 9.71 10.27
N PRO A 339 -11.09 9.85 9.85
CA PRO A 339 -11.62 9.21 8.64
C PRO A 339 -11.22 9.97 7.37
N ALA A 340 -9.96 9.82 6.97
CA ALA A 340 -9.39 10.52 5.82
C ALA A 340 -9.99 10.02 4.49
N ARG A 341 -10.55 10.95 3.71
CA ARG A 341 -11.54 10.72 2.61
C ARG A 341 -11.20 9.74 1.48
N LYS A 342 -9.96 9.28 1.31
CA LYS A 342 -9.59 8.20 0.39
C LYS A 342 -8.43 7.39 0.96
N PRO A 343 -8.51 6.06 1.00
CA PRO A 343 -7.34 5.20 1.21
C PRO A 343 -6.37 5.31 0.04
N GLU A 344 -6.86 5.14 -1.19
CA GLU A 344 -6.06 4.78 -2.39
C GLU A 344 -4.91 5.73 -2.75
N THR A 345 -4.99 7.02 -2.43
CA THR A 345 -3.98 8.01 -2.82
C THR A 345 -2.77 8.07 -1.87
N TRP A 346 -2.25 6.91 -1.45
CA TRP A 346 -1.13 6.76 -0.50
C TRP A 346 0.17 7.49 -0.92
N ILE A 347 0.35 7.77 -2.22
CA ILE A 347 1.60 8.25 -2.83
C ILE A 347 2.02 9.65 -2.33
N LYS A 348 1.10 10.46 -1.80
CA LYS A 348 1.44 11.69 -1.07
C LYS A 348 0.61 11.80 0.20
N ILE A 349 1.31 11.82 1.34
CA ILE A 349 0.69 12.10 2.63
C ILE A 349 0.29 13.58 2.65
N ASN A 350 -1.01 13.85 2.46
CA ASN A 350 -1.57 15.17 2.68
C ASN A 350 -1.59 15.43 4.21
N LEU A 351 -0.67 16.28 4.68
CA LEU A 351 -0.58 16.72 6.07
C LEU A 351 -1.71 17.69 6.48
N GLY A 352 -2.57 18.08 5.53
CA GLY A 352 -3.71 18.96 5.76
C GLY A 352 -4.75 18.39 6.73
N TYR A 353 -5.10 19.19 7.73
CA TYR A 353 -6.20 18.95 8.66
C TYR A 353 -7.51 19.50 8.09
N GLU A 354 -8.57 18.68 8.09
CA GLU A 354 -9.93 19.12 7.83
C GLU A 354 -10.74 19.09 9.16
N PRO A 355 -10.95 20.24 9.84
CA PRO A 355 -11.66 20.31 11.12
C PRO A 355 -13.11 19.79 11.11
N LYS A 356 -13.66 19.49 9.93
CA LYS A 356 -15.02 18.96 9.74
C LYS A 356 -15.09 17.44 9.65
N LEU A 357 -13.95 16.73 9.70
CA LEU A 357 -13.90 15.26 9.68
C LEU A 357 -13.94 14.63 11.08
N ILE A 358 -13.63 15.40 12.13
CA ILE A 358 -13.73 14.97 13.54
C ILE A 358 -14.30 16.11 14.39
N ASP A 359 -15.27 15.81 15.24
CA ASP A 359 -15.85 16.74 16.23
C ASP A 359 -15.52 16.21 17.62
N VAL A 360 -14.32 16.55 18.11
CA VAL A 360 -13.82 16.04 19.39
C VAL A 360 -14.49 16.71 20.59
N THR A 361 -15.35 17.71 20.37
CA THR A 361 -16.25 18.20 21.41
C THR A 361 -17.27 17.11 21.77
N LYS A 362 -17.87 16.49 20.75
CA LYS A 362 -18.90 15.44 20.89
C LYS A 362 -18.29 14.04 21.04
N ASP A 363 -17.38 13.66 20.16
CA ASP A 363 -16.81 12.32 20.13
C ASP A 363 -15.48 12.22 20.90
N SER A 364 -15.43 11.33 21.89
CA SER A 364 -14.19 10.93 22.56
C SER A 364 -13.52 9.73 21.88
N ASN A 365 -14.25 8.96 21.07
CA ASN A 365 -13.76 7.72 20.48
C ASN A 365 -12.61 7.97 19.49
N CYS A 366 -12.58 9.13 18.82
CA CYS A 366 -11.41 9.58 18.05
C CYS A 366 -10.08 9.47 18.83
N LEU A 367 -10.07 9.82 20.13
CA LEU A 367 -8.85 9.80 20.95
C LEU A 367 -8.51 8.39 21.46
N ASP A 368 -9.51 7.60 21.86
CA ASP A 368 -9.28 6.20 22.26
C ASP A 368 -8.86 5.33 21.07
N ASN A 369 -9.41 5.57 19.87
CA ASN A 369 -8.96 4.94 18.63
C ASN A 369 -7.53 5.37 18.23
N ALA A 370 -7.15 6.63 18.47
CA ALA A 370 -5.79 7.10 18.21
C ALA A 370 -4.77 6.39 19.11
N LEU A 371 -5.05 6.31 20.44
CA LEU A 371 -4.26 5.54 21.40
C LEU A 371 -4.12 4.08 20.97
N LEU A 372 -5.25 3.40 20.75
CA LEU A 372 -5.31 2.01 20.29
C LEU A 372 -4.47 1.77 19.03
N SER A 373 -4.58 2.66 18.04
CA SER A 373 -3.83 2.54 16.79
C SER A 373 -2.32 2.66 16.99
N MET A 374 -1.87 3.55 17.88
CA MET A 374 -0.45 3.73 18.23
C MET A 374 0.09 2.57 19.07
N GLU A 375 -0.73 1.96 19.93
CA GLU A 375 -0.36 0.79 20.74
C GLU A 375 -0.17 -0.45 19.86
N LEU A 376 -1.15 -0.73 19.00
CA LEU A 376 -1.10 -1.79 18.01
C LEU A 376 0.06 -1.59 17.03
N LEU A 377 0.33 -0.34 16.61
CA LEU A 377 1.48 -0.01 15.77
C LEU A 377 2.80 -0.33 16.50
N LYS A 378 2.96 0.13 17.74
CA LYS A 378 4.16 -0.09 18.55
C LYS A 378 4.41 -1.58 18.79
N ALA A 379 3.38 -2.34 19.17
CA ALA A 379 3.47 -3.78 19.38
C ALA A 379 3.85 -4.55 18.10
N ASN A 380 3.23 -4.22 16.96
CA ASN A 380 3.53 -4.89 15.69
C ASN A 380 4.88 -4.51 15.11
N ILE A 381 5.27 -3.23 15.14
CA ILE A 381 6.58 -2.80 14.60
C ILE A 381 7.72 -3.36 15.45
N LEU A 382 7.62 -3.28 16.79
CA LEU A 382 8.68 -3.79 17.67
C LEU A 382 8.95 -5.27 17.45
N SER A 383 7.89 -6.09 17.32
CA SER A 383 7.98 -7.54 17.15
C SER A 383 8.35 -8.00 15.73
N LYS A 384 7.95 -7.28 14.67
CA LYS A 384 8.10 -7.75 13.28
C LYS A 384 9.26 -7.16 12.50
N VAL A 385 9.75 -5.96 12.86
CA VAL A 385 10.87 -5.32 12.15
C VAL A 385 12.19 -5.63 12.86
N PRO A 386 13.14 -6.36 12.24
CA PRO A 386 14.40 -6.71 12.89
C PRO A 386 15.26 -5.48 13.19
N GLU A 387 15.92 -5.47 14.35
CA GLU A 387 16.92 -4.44 14.69
C GLU A 387 18.14 -4.47 13.75
N SER A 388 18.40 -5.62 13.12
CA SER A 388 19.51 -5.89 12.22
C SER A 388 19.41 -5.24 10.83
N GLY A 389 18.38 -4.44 10.55
CA GLY A 389 18.22 -3.78 9.24
C GLY A 389 18.01 -4.74 8.07
N GLN A 390 17.36 -5.88 8.32
CA GLN A 390 16.94 -6.83 7.29
C GLN A 390 15.57 -6.45 6.72
N ARG A 391 15.48 -6.38 5.38
CA ARG A 391 14.22 -6.19 4.65
C ARG A 391 13.29 -7.37 4.92
N PHE A 392 12.02 -7.09 5.15
CA PHE A 392 10.97 -8.08 5.35
C PHE A 392 9.85 -7.93 4.31
N SER A 393 9.12 -9.00 4.03
CA SER A 393 7.92 -8.93 3.18
C SER A 393 6.92 -7.93 3.77
N ASN A 394 6.28 -7.12 2.93
CA ASN A 394 5.35 -6.04 3.32
C ASN A 394 5.96 -4.80 4.02
N GLU A 395 7.29 -4.65 4.13
CA GLU A 395 7.95 -3.47 4.72
C GLU A 395 7.35 -2.12 4.28
N LYS A 396 7.19 -1.89 2.97
CA LYS A 396 6.58 -0.68 2.39
C LYS A 396 5.19 -0.39 2.95
N LYS A 397 4.34 -1.43 3.07
CA LYS A 397 2.96 -1.29 3.58
C LYS A 397 2.96 -0.88 5.06
N TRP A 398 3.81 -1.51 5.87
CA TRP A 398 3.94 -1.17 7.30
C TRP A 398 4.46 0.25 7.49
N ARG A 399 5.42 0.68 6.67
CA ARG A 399 5.93 2.06 6.66
C ARG A 399 4.83 3.08 6.36
N GLU A 400 4.10 2.89 5.26
CA GLU A 400 2.95 3.72 4.87
C GLU A 400 1.86 3.76 5.96
N THR A 401 1.64 2.64 6.65
CA THR A 401 0.68 2.54 7.76
C THR A 401 1.18 3.21 9.05
N ALA A 402 2.48 3.14 9.32
CA ALA A 402 3.11 3.83 10.45
C ALA A 402 3.01 5.36 10.28
N GLU A 403 3.44 5.86 9.12
CA GLU A 403 3.34 7.29 8.78
C GLU A 403 1.89 7.78 8.88
N ARG A 404 0.92 7.02 8.33
CA ARG A 404 -0.51 7.36 8.40
C ARG A 404 -1.06 7.36 9.84
N THR A 405 -0.61 6.44 10.68
CA THR A 405 -1.09 6.29 12.06
C THR A 405 -0.53 7.36 13.00
N ILE A 406 0.75 7.72 12.82
CA ILE A 406 1.35 8.89 13.46
C ILE A 406 0.65 10.16 12.98
N LEU A 407 0.35 10.31 11.69
CA LEU A 407 -0.40 11.48 11.18
C LEU A 407 -1.79 11.60 11.79
N ASN A 408 -2.62 10.54 11.69
CA ASN A 408 -3.99 10.59 12.16
C ASN A 408 -4.06 10.86 13.67
N SER A 409 -3.16 10.25 14.46
CA SER A 409 -3.02 10.53 15.90
C SER A 409 -2.59 11.98 16.18
N SER A 410 -1.70 12.54 15.35
CA SER A 410 -1.28 13.95 15.44
C SER A 410 -2.42 14.91 15.11
N ILE A 411 -3.27 14.54 14.14
CA ILE A 411 -4.47 15.29 13.76
C ILE A 411 -5.53 15.25 14.86
N VAL A 412 -5.70 14.14 15.58
CA VAL A 412 -6.62 14.09 16.73
C VAL A 412 -6.17 15.02 17.85
N LEU A 413 -4.88 15.03 18.20
CA LEU A 413 -4.34 16.02 19.16
C LEU A 413 -4.53 17.46 18.68
N ARG A 414 -4.33 17.71 17.38
CA ARG A 414 -4.65 19.01 16.77
C ARG A 414 -6.13 19.35 16.91
N GLY A 415 -7.03 18.39 16.71
CA GLY A 415 -8.46 18.57 16.95
C GLY A 415 -8.76 19.00 18.38
N TYR A 416 -8.14 18.35 19.37
CA TYR A 416 -8.30 18.72 20.78
C TYR A 416 -7.79 20.15 21.10
N TYR A 417 -6.73 20.63 20.43
CA TYR A 417 -6.27 22.02 20.57
C TYR A 417 -7.16 23.02 19.81
N ASP A 418 -7.37 22.82 18.50
CA ASP A 418 -8.11 23.74 17.63
C ASP A 418 -9.60 23.86 18.01
N GLN A 419 -10.18 22.84 18.68
CA GLN A 419 -11.56 22.84 19.20
C GLN A 419 -11.65 23.19 20.71
N GLY A 420 -10.55 23.64 21.33
CA GLY A 420 -10.55 24.13 22.72
C GLY A 420 -10.70 23.05 23.81
N CYS A 421 -10.61 21.77 23.46
CA CYS A 421 -10.84 20.63 24.33
C CYS A 421 -9.66 20.25 25.24
N LEU A 422 -8.72 21.17 25.53
CA LEU A 422 -7.44 20.87 26.23
C LEU A 422 -7.60 20.27 27.64
N THR A 423 -8.72 20.54 28.31
CA THR A 423 -9.06 19.97 29.62
C THR A 423 -9.86 18.66 29.53
N LYS A 424 -10.54 18.41 28.40
CA LYS A 424 -11.24 17.15 28.12
C LYS A 424 -10.20 16.06 27.86
N ASP A 425 -10.37 14.89 28.48
CA ASP A 425 -9.48 13.74 28.31
C ASP A 425 -7.97 14.03 28.52
N LYS A 426 -7.61 15.04 29.34
CA LYS A 426 -6.23 15.55 29.49
C LYS A 426 -5.16 14.46 29.64
N GLU A 427 -5.44 13.41 30.42
CA GLU A 427 -4.52 12.30 30.66
C GLU A 427 -4.34 11.41 29.43
N LYS A 428 -5.42 11.08 28.70
CA LYS A 428 -5.36 10.37 27.41
C LYS A 428 -4.61 11.20 26.37
N ALA A 429 -4.83 12.51 26.32
CA ALA A 429 -4.10 13.42 25.44
C ALA A 429 -2.60 13.51 25.82
N ALA A 430 -2.26 13.49 27.11
CA ALA A 430 -0.86 13.39 27.57
C ALA A 430 -0.22 12.04 27.21
N LEU A 431 -0.96 10.94 27.33
CA LEU A 431 -0.51 9.61 26.92
C LEU A 431 -0.25 9.54 25.42
N LEU A 432 -1.18 9.99 24.57
CA LEU A 432 -1.01 9.97 23.12
C LEU A 432 0.17 10.84 22.67
N ARG A 433 0.35 12.01 23.30
CA ARG A 433 1.53 12.87 23.13
C ARG A 433 2.84 12.14 23.43
N LYS A 434 2.93 11.48 24.60
CA LYS A 434 4.07 10.64 24.95
C LYS A 434 4.27 9.53 23.92
N MET A 435 3.22 8.83 23.51
CA MET A 435 3.30 7.73 22.56
C MET A 435 3.81 8.15 21.19
N LEU A 436 3.46 9.33 20.70
CA LEU A 436 4.02 9.88 19.46
C LEU A 436 5.53 10.14 19.61
N ARG A 437 5.96 10.76 20.71
CA ARG A 437 7.40 10.98 21.02
C ARG A 437 8.18 9.68 21.19
N ASP A 438 7.59 8.66 21.82
CA ASP A 438 8.20 7.34 22.03
C ASP A 438 8.28 6.51 20.73
N THR A 439 7.29 6.62 19.84
CA THR A 439 7.14 5.73 18.68
C THR A 439 7.76 6.30 17.40
N TYR A 440 7.76 7.62 17.23
CA TYR A 440 8.39 8.27 16.08
C TYR A 440 9.87 7.87 15.87
N PRO A 441 10.75 7.84 16.89
CA PRO A 441 12.15 7.46 16.71
C PRO A 441 12.32 5.99 16.27
N ILE A 442 11.43 5.10 16.72
CA ILE A 442 11.42 3.68 16.33
C ILE A 442 11.04 3.54 14.86
N VAL A 443 9.99 4.25 14.42
CA VAL A 443 9.50 4.25 13.04
C VAL A 443 10.53 4.88 12.10
N ALA A 444 10.96 6.12 12.36
CA ALA A 444 11.98 6.79 11.56
C ALA A 444 13.26 5.95 11.54
N GLY A 445 13.79 5.60 12.72
CA GLY A 445 15.00 4.79 12.94
C GLY A 445 15.07 3.53 12.08
N ARG A 446 14.00 2.73 12.08
CA ARG A 446 13.97 1.46 11.35
C ARG A 446 13.78 1.62 9.83
N TYR A 447 13.22 2.74 9.35
CA TYR A 447 13.01 2.99 7.91
C TYR A 447 14.09 3.85 7.23
N PHE A 448 15.04 4.47 7.97
CA PHE A 448 16.20 5.18 7.38
C PHE A 448 16.97 4.34 6.35
N ASN A 449 17.12 3.03 6.61
CA ASN A 449 18.00 2.14 5.85
C ASN A 449 17.52 1.79 4.43
N TYR A 450 16.31 2.21 4.04
CA TYR A 450 15.62 1.69 2.85
C TYR A 450 15.17 2.76 1.84
N GLY A 451 15.79 3.95 1.89
CA GLY A 451 15.39 5.11 1.09
C GLY A 451 14.36 5.95 1.83
N LEU A 452 14.70 7.23 2.05
CA LEU A 452 14.03 8.06 3.04
C LEU A 452 12.65 8.55 2.56
N PRO A 453 11.56 8.26 3.28
CA PRO A 453 10.32 9.01 3.16
C PRO A 453 10.56 10.42 3.72
N THR A 454 10.46 11.45 2.89
CA THR A 454 10.52 12.84 3.37
C THR A 454 9.36 13.12 4.33
N SER A 455 8.21 12.49 4.05
CA SER A 455 6.95 12.50 4.79
C SER A 455 7.07 12.33 6.30
N ILE A 456 7.90 11.41 6.82
CA ILE A 456 7.97 11.20 8.27
C ILE A 456 8.62 12.40 8.99
N PHE A 457 9.61 13.04 8.36
CA PHE A 457 10.27 14.23 8.91
C PHE A 457 9.39 15.48 8.74
N GLU A 458 8.80 15.66 7.55
CA GLU A 458 7.76 16.66 7.28
C GLU A 458 6.65 16.63 8.34
N LEU A 459 6.20 15.42 8.70
CA LEU A 459 5.16 15.18 9.70
C LEU A 459 5.61 15.58 11.12
N LYS A 460 6.82 15.22 11.59
CA LYS A 460 7.34 15.77 12.87
C LYS A 460 7.46 17.29 12.80
N ALA A 461 7.91 17.85 11.68
CA ALA A 461 8.08 19.28 11.50
C ALA A 461 6.74 20.05 11.57
N ALA A 462 5.70 19.48 10.98
CA ALA A 462 4.33 19.97 11.02
C ALA A 462 3.69 19.85 12.42
N TYR A 463 3.80 18.68 13.07
CA TYR A 463 2.98 18.33 14.23
C TYR A 463 3.70 18.29 15.61
N ALA A 464 5.02 18.53 15.68
CA ALA A 464 5.76 18.61 16.95
C ALA A 464 5.13 19.50 18.05
N PRO A 465 4.47 20.65 17.77
CA PRO A 465 3.83 21.46 18.82
C PRO A 465 2.71 20.71 19.54
N PHE A 466 2.00 19.82 18.84
CA PHE A 466 0.97 18.99 19.47
C PHE A 466 1.57 17.81 20.24
N TRP A 467 2.77 17.37 19.92
CA TRP A 467 3.40 16.17 20.51
C TRP A 467 4.06 16.43 21.86
N ASN A 468 4.57 17.62 22.08
CA ASN A 468 5.27 17.98 23.31
C ASN A 468 4.29 18.53 24.36
N GLU A 469 4.75 18.72 25.60
CA GLU A 469 3.94 19.37 26.64
C GLU A 469 4.23 20.86 26.74
N LYS A 470 5.50 21.24 26.52
CA LYS A 470 5.97 22.61 26.65
C LYS A 470 6.48 23.18 25.32
N PRO A 471 6.45 24.51 25.14
CA PRO A 471 7.04 25.14 23.95
C PRO A 471 8.54 24.85 23.80
N GLU A 472 9.32 24.83 24.89
CA GLU A 472 10.78 24.60 24.87
C GLU A 472 11.14 23.19 24.39
N GLU A 473 10.31 22.19 24.72
CA GLU A 473 10.42 20.83 24.20
C GLU A 473 10.17 20.78 22.68
N THR A 474 9.25 21.64 22.18
CA THR A 474 8.99 21.80 20.74
C THR A 474 10.15 22.50 20.03
N LEU A 475 10.69 23.57 20.61
CA LEU A 475 11.87 24.26 20.10
C LEU A 475 13.08 23.32 20.03
N LYS A 476 13.31 22.51 21.08
CA LYS A 476 14.32 21.45 21.05
C LYS A 476 14.05 20.42 19.94
N ALA A 477 12.80 19.96 19.80
CA ALA A 477 12.42 19.00 18.75
C ALA A 477 12.60 19.56 17.32
N TYR A 478 12.52 20.88 17.15
CA TYR A 478 12.89 21.58 15.91
C TYR A 478 14.39 21.74 15.73
N MET A 479 15.13 22.12 16.77
CA MET A 479 16.60 22.16 16.74
C MET A 479 17.19 20.79 16.39
N GLU A 480 16.61 19.70 16.92
CA GLU A 480 16.92 18.32 16.51
C GLU A 480 16.65 18.08 15.01
N LEU A 481 15.50 18.49 14.47
CA LEU A 481 15.19 18.28 13.04
C LEU A 481 16.11 19.07 12.10
N LEU A 482 16.50 20.27 12.49
CA LEU A 482 17.30 21.19 11.68
C LEU A 482 18.80 20.91 11.78
N CYS A 483 19.29 20.48 12.94
CA CYS A 483 20.73 20.42 13.25
C CYS A 483 21.28 19.01 13.53
N ASN A 484 20.45 17.98 13.74
CA ASN A 484 20.96 16.65 14.08
C ASN A 484 21.70 16.00 12.89
N GLU A 485 23.01 15.82 13.06
CA GLU A 485 23.90 15.23 12.06
C GLU A 485 23.83 13.69 12.06
N ASN A 486 23.45 13.06 13.18
CA ASN A 486 23.30 11.60 13.29
C ASN A 486 22.08 11.07 12.51
N ILE A 487 21.11 11.93 12.17
CA ILE A 487 20.04 11.64 11.19
C ILE A 487 20.62 11.46 9.77
N LEU A 488 21.88 11.84 9.53
CA LEU A 488 22.46 12.04 8.20
C LEU A 488 23.87 11.45 8.00
N ASP A 489 24.53 10.85 9.01
CA ASP A 489 25.83 10.14 8.86
C ASP A 489 25.68 8.71 8.28
N THR A 490 24.61 8.45 7.53
CA THR A 490 24.45 7.21 6.75
C THR A 490 25.32 7.31 5.49
N LYS A 491 26.57 6.82 5.59
CA LYS A 491 27.72 6.99 4.66
C LYS A 491 27.56 6.47 3.21
N GLN A 492 26.34 6.35 2.68
CA GLN A 492 26.08 6.00 1.29
C GLN A 492 25.80 7.27 0.44
N TYR A 493 26.62 7.44 -0.59
CA TYR A 493 26.70 8.58 -1.52
C TYR A 493 25.40 8.94 -2.27
N PHE A 494 24.34 8.14 -2.14
CA PHE A 494 23.02 8.41 -2.70
C PHE A 494 22.16 9.34 -1.82
N TYR A 495 22.46 9.42 -0.52
CA TYR A 495 21.65 10.16 0.44
C TYR A 495 21.91 11.67 0.48
N GLU A 496 23.03 12.19 -0.06
CA GLU A 496 23.32 13.65 -0.10
C GLU A 496 22.17 14.47 -0.71
N ILE A 497 21.60 13.99 -1.82
CA ILE A 497 20.53 14.70 -2.54
C ILE A 497 19.18 14.51 -1.81
N GLN A 498 18.96 13.36 -1.17
CA GLN A 498 17.76 13.15 -0.35
C GLN A 498 17.80 14.01 0.93
N ARG A 499 18.96 14.14 1.58
CA ARG A 499 19.20 15.00 2.75
C ARG A 499 18.73 16.44 2.53
N ASP A 500 19.13 17.06 1.42
CA ASP A 500 18.70 18.42 1.09
C ASP A 500 17.21 18.50 0.76
N LEU A 501 16.66 17.51 0.05
CA LEU A 501 15.23 17.47 -0.25
C LEU A 501 14.39 17.31 1.03
N ILE A 502 14.80 16.45 1.96
CA ILE A 502 14.17 16.29 3.28
C ILE A 502 14.30 17.58 4.08
N PHE A 503 15.48 18.20 4.13
CA PHE A 503 15.71 19.43 4.88
C PHE A 503 14.89 20.60 4.32
N LYS A 504 14.83 20.75 2.98
CA LYS A 504 13.91 21.68 2.32
C LYS A 504 12.46 21.35 2.68
N SER A 505 12.03 20.09 2.62
CA SER A 505 10.64 19.72 2.88
C SER A 505 10.26 19.94 4.36
N VAL A 506 11.17 19.66 5.30
CA VAL A 506 11.02 19.96 6.74
C VAL A 506 10.85 21.47 6.95
N LEU A 507 11.73 22.30 6.39
CA LEU A 507 11.60 23.76 6.43
C LEU A 507 10.30 24.22 5.74
N THR A 508 9.93 23.60 4.62
CA THR A 508 8.72 23.92 3.86
C THR A 508 7.47 23.58 4.65
N GLU A 509 7.37 22.43 5.32
CA GLU A 509 6.16 22.03 6.07
C GLU A 509 6.07 22.66 7.47
N MET A 510 7.21 23.09 8.06
CA MET A 510 7.22 24.03 9.19
C MET A 510 6.59 25.39 8.84
N VAL A 511 6.35 25.67 7.56
CA VAL A 511 6.06 27.01 7.04
C VAL A 511 4.76 27.04 6.22
N MET A 512 4.55 26.07 5.31
CA MET A 512 3.44 26.01 4.36
C MET A 512 2.11 25.56 4.99
N LEU A 513 2.12 24.64 5.97
CA LEU A 513 0.91 24.33 6.77
C LEU A 513 0.47 25.49 7.68
N ARG A 514 1.27 26.56 7.69
CA ARG A 514 1.03 27.82 8.40
C ARG A 514 0.76 28.97 7.42
N ALA A 515 0.87 28.72 6.10
CA ALA A 515 0.49 29.63 5.02
C ALA A 515 -1.02 29.60 4.75
N PRO A 516 -1.60 30.64 4.14
CA PRO A 516 -2.90 30.51 3.50
C PRO A 516 -2.74 29.59 2.28
N ALA A 517 -3.50 28.49 2.21
CA ALA A 517 -3.39 27.52 1.12
C ALA A 517 -3.58 28.20 -0.26
N GLN A 518 -2.59 28.08 -1.14
CA GLN A 518 -2.54 28.79 -2.44
C GLN A 518 -3.57 28.31 -3.50
N GLN A 519 -4.66 27.67 -3.10
CA GLN A 519 -5.75 27.26 -3.99
C GLN A 519 -6.66 28.45 -4.35
N GLY A 520 -6.15 29.39 -5.15
CA GLY A 520 -6.95 30.41 -5.84
C GLY A 520 -6.87 31.84 -5.31
N LEU A 521 -5.69 32.47 -5.40
CA LEU A 521 -5.50 33.94 -5.55
C LEU A 521 -6.16 34.90 -4.52
N ARG A 522 -6.66 34.42 -3.38
CA ARG A 522 -7.03 35.29 -2.24
C ARG A 522 -6.31 34.84 -0.98
N MET A 523 -5.29 35.61 -0.58
CA MET A 523 -4.64 35.43 0.71
C MET A 523 -5.66 35.69 1.83
N LYS A 524 -6.07 34.63 2.51
CA LYS A 524 -6.73 34.78 3.80
C LYS A 524 -5.72 35.27 4.83
N ARG A 525 -6.22 36.08 5.77
CA ARG A 525 -5.47 36.73 6.85
C ARG A 525 -4.69 35.74 7.73
N LEU A 526 -3.76 36.28 8.51
CA LEU A 526 -2.90 35.55 9.46
C LEU A 526 -3.68 34.95 10.65
N ASP A 527 -4.91 35.38 10.87
CA ASP A 527 -5.83 34.96 11.93
C ASP A 527 -6.69 33.72 11.58
N ASP A 528 -6.57 33.12 10.38
CA ASP A 528 -7.38 31.95 9.98
C ASP A 528 -7.04 30.73 10.89
N PRO A 529 -8.00 30.19 11.66
CA PRO A 529 -7.77 29.12 12.63
C PRO A 529 -7.44 27.76 11.98
N SER A 530 -7.47 27.65 10.64
CA SER A 530 -6.95 26.46 9.94
C SER A 530 -5.41 26.38 9.87
N ARG A 531 -4.68 27.44 10.27
CA ARG A 531 -3.20 27.43 10.30
C ARG A 531 -2.67 26.65 11.51
N THR A 532 -1.62 25.84 11.31
CA THR A 532 -0.95 25.16 12.42
C THR A 532 -0.17 26.18 13.28
N PRO A 533 -0.33 26.24 14.61
CA PRO A 533 0.51 27.10 15.46
C PRO A 533 1.97 26.67 15.44
N PHE A 534 2.91 27.61 15.65
CA PHE A 534 4.35 27.31 15.76
C PHE A 534 4.72 26.66 17.09
N LEU A 535 4.07 27.08 18.18
CA LEU A 535 4.27 26.60 19.54
C LEU A 535 2.90 26.45 20.23
N ILE A 536 2.82 25.51 21.17
CA ILE A 536 1.65 25.25 22.00
C ILE A 536 2.13 25.08 23.45
N ASP A 537 1.41 25.69 24.38
CA ASP A 537 1.47 25.35 25.80
C ASP A 537 0.22 24.56 26.18
N TRP A 538 0.38 23.26 26.43
CA TRP A 538 -0.72 22.38 26.86
C TRP A 538 -1.15 22.61 28.32
N SER A 539 -0.42 23.44 29.07
CA SER A 539 -0.82 23.87 30.42
C SER A 539 -1.71 25.13 30.43
N GLY A 540 -1.83 25.84 29.29
CA GLY A 540 -2.69 27.02 29.14
C GLY A 540 -2.26 28.24 29.98
N LYS A 541 -0.98 28.30 30.38
CA LYS A 541 -0.39 29.39 31.19
C LYS A 541 0.22 30.50 30.33
N LEU A 542 0.72 30.14 29.15
CA LEU A 542 1.31 31.07 28.19
C LEU A 542 0.26 31.52 27.17
N ASP A 543 0.10 32.83 27.04
CA ASP A 543 -0.74 33.42 26.01
C ASP A 543 -0.08 33.37 24.61
N LYS A 544 -0.84 33.77 23.59
CA LYS A 544 -0.40 33.75 22.19
C LYS A 544 0.77 34.72 21.91
N GLU A 545 0.92 35.80 22.69
CA GLU A 545 2.01 36.77 22.50
C GLU A 545 3.31 36.24 23.10
N SER A 546 3.24 35.63 24.29
CA SER A 546 4.33 34.90 24.93
C SER A 546 4.84 33.77 24.02
N LEU A 547 3.94 32.95 23.49
CA LEU A 547 4.28 31.89 22.53
C LEU A 547 4.89 32.45 21.24
N LYS A 548 4.39 33.58 20.71
CA LYS A 548 5.00 34.26 19.56
C LYS A 548 6.41 34.74 19.90
N LYS A 549 6.61 35.40 21.03
CA LYS A 549 7.91 35.94 21.48
C LYS A 549 8.95 34.82 21.68
N MET A 550 8.55 33.65 22.18
CA MET A 550 9.43 32.48 22.26
C MET A 550 9.81 31.95 20.88
N TRP A 551 8.87 31.92 19.93
CA TRP A 551 9.15 31.52 18.55
C TRP A 551 10.07 32.52 17.83
N ASP A 552 9.77 33.82 17.90
CA ASP A 552 10.60 34.88 17.32
C ASP A 552 12.03 34.81 17.89
N GLY A 553 12.15 34.64 19.22
CA GLY A 553 13.45 34.50 19.89
C GLY A 553 14.25 33.27 19.44
N PHE A 554 13.60 32.14 19.20
CA PHE A 554 14.25 30.95 18.61
C PHE A 554 14.67 31.17 17.15
N VAL A 555 13.87 31.89 16.37
CA VAL A 555 14.25 32.23 14.98
C VAL A 555 15.46 33.16 14.97
N GLU A 556 15.58 34.11 15.90
CA GLU A 556 16.80 34.89 16.08
C GLU A 556 17.97 34.07 16.63
N GLU A 557 17.76 33.13 17.56
CA GLU A 557 18.80 32.20 18.05
C GLU A 557 19.38 31.39 16.88
N LEU A 558 18.52 30.87 16.00
CA LEU A 558 18.93 30.22 14.76
C LEU A 558 19.72 31.21 13.88
N CYS A 559 19.19 32.41 13.59
CA CYS A 559 19.84 33.42 12.74
C CYS A 559 21.22 33.89 13.24
N ASN A 560 21.49 33.76 14.54
CA ASN A 560 22.76 34.14 15.16
C ASN A 560 23.64 32.92 15.53
N SER A 561 23.20 31.70 15.20
CA SER A 561 23.90 30.47 15.56
C SER A 561 25.24 30.31 14.85
N GLY A 562 26.27 29.85 15.59
CA GLY A 562 27.55 29.44 15.01
C GLY A 562 27.45 28.15 14.17
N ASN A 563 26.37 27.38 14.28
CA ASN A 563 26.12 26.26 13.38
C ASN A 563 25.54 26.78 12.06
N ILE A 564 26.29 26.67 10.97
CA ILE A 564 25.95 27.22 9.64
C ILE A 564 24.56 26.74 9.15
N ARG A 565 24.15 25.52 9.51
CA ARG A 565 22.85 24.94 9.12
C ARG A 565 21.70 25.42 10.01
N ALA A 566 21.93 25.62 11.29
CA ALA A 566 21.00 26.35 12.17
C ALA A 566 20.77 27.76 11.61
N ARG A 567 21.86 28.46 11.25
CA ARG A 567 21.83 29.81 10.68
C ARG A 567 21.11 29.90 9.34
N TYR A 568 21.34 28.95 8.44
CA TYR A 568 20.53 28.79 7.23
C TYR A 568 19.03 28.67 7.54
N SER A 569 18.69 27.80 8.51
CA SER A 569 17.30 27.50 8.87
C SER A 569 16.59 28.74 9.44
N GLY A 570 17.26 29.46 10.35
CA GLY A 570 16.73 30.70 10.92
C GLY A 570 16.48 31.76 9.86
N LEU A 571 17.48 32.06 9.03
CA LEU A 571 17.37 33.08 7.98
C LEU A 571 16.30 32.70 6.93
N TYR A 572 16.19 31.42 6.55
CA TYR A 572 15.12 30.94 5.65
C TYR A 572 13.72 31.11 6.25
N ILE A 573 13.53 30.71 7.51
CA ILE A 573 12.26 30.86 8.25
C ILE A 573 11.90 32.34 8.40
N LYS A 574 12.86 33.17 8.81
CA LYS A 574 12.69 34.62 9.02
C LYS A 574 12.33 35.34 7.73
N ALA A 575 13.04 35.08 6.63
CA ALA A 575 12.71 35.62 5.32
C ALA A 575 11.27 35.28 4.89
N TRP A 576 10.85 34.02 5.04
CA TRP A 576 9.50 33.63 4.65
C TRP A 576 8.42 34.24 5.56
N LEU A 577 8.66 34.32 6.87
CA LEU A 577 7.76 34.99 7.82
C LEU A 577 7.59 36.47 7.46
N HIS A 578 8.69 37.16 7.14
CA HIS A 578 8.65 38.52 6.60
C HIS A 578 7.88 38.59 5.27
N ASN A 579 7.94 37.58 4.40
CA ASN A 579 7.25 37.63 3.10
C ASN A 579 5.72 37.69 3.23
N LEU A 580 5.16 37.22 4.35
CA LEU A 580 3.72 37.34 4.65
C LEU A 580 3.31 38.70 5.23
N SER A 581 4.26 39.56 5.64
CA SER A 581 3.97 40.79 6.40
C SER A 581 4.71 42.02 5.88
N HIS A 582 6.03 41.93 5.69
CA HIS A 582 6.93 43.01 5.29
C HIS A 582 7.89 42.53 4.17
N PRO A 583 7.49 42.57 2.89
CA PRO A 583 8.30 42.07 1.77
C PRO A 583 9.72 42.67 1.71
N ASN A 584 9.90 43.93 2.12
CA ASN A 584 11.22 44.57 2.13
C ASN A 584 12.16 43.98 3.21
N GLU A 585 11.61 43.44 4.31
CA GLU A 585 12.39 42.72 5.32
C GLU A 585 12.66 41.27 4.89
N SER A 586 11.76 40.67 4.10
CA SER A 586 11.99 39.37 3.43
C SER A 586 13.17 39.48 2.48
N ASN A 587 13.16 40.49 1.61
CA ASN A 587 14.25 40.82 0.70
C ASN A 587 15.58 40.92 1.44
N ARG A 588 15.64 41.73 2.50
CA ARG A 588 16.85 41.90 3.30
C ARG A 588 17.35 40.59 3.89
N THR A 589 16.48 39.79 4.52
CA THR A 589 16.89 38.51 5.11
C THR A 589 17.25 37.46 4.06
N MET A 590 16.67 37.52 2.85
CA MET A 590 17.13 36.71 1.71
C MET A 590 18.52 37.12 1.22
N ILE A 591 18.88 38.41 1.25
CA ILE A 591 20.26 38.86 1.01
C ILE A 591 21.20 38.34 2.10
N GLU A 592 20.80 38.43 3.38
CA GLU A 592 21.59 37.93 4.52
C GLU A 592 21.79 36.39 4.41
N LEU A 593 20.78 35.64 3.99
CA LEU A 593 20.85 34.21 3.67
C LEU A 593 21.82 33.89 2.51
N MET A 594 21.77 34.68 1.43
CA MET A 594 22.65 34.52 0.27
C MET A 594 24.11 34.83 0.63
N ASP A 595 24.36 35.94 1.31
CA ASP A 595 25.71 36.34 1.74
C ASP A 595 26.28 35.35 2.76
N MET A 596 25.44 34.75 3.60
CA MET A 596 25.84 33.66 4.48
C MET A 596 26.25 32.42 3.68
N CYS A 597 25.43 31.95 2.73
CA CYS A 597 25.76 30.77 1.92
C CYS A 597 26.96 30.98 0.99
N TRP A 598 27.19 32.21 0.58
CA TRP A 598 28.36 32.68 -0.16
C TRP A 598 29.64 32.52 0.67
N ASN A 599 29.73 33.24 1.78
CA ASN A 599 30.95 33.29 2.60
C ASN A 599 31.31 31.92 3.21
N GLU A 600 30.31 31.13 3.62
CA GLU A 600 30.52 29.82 4.25
C GLU A 600 30.73 28.66 3.25
N ARG A 601 30.78 28.93 1.93
CA ARG A 601 30.99 27.92 0.87
C ARG A 601 30.06 26.71 1.01
N MET A 602 28.76 26.95 1.14
CA MET A 602 27.73 25.94 1.46
C MET A 602 27.59 24.76 0.47
N ASN A 603 28.32 24.77 -0.65
CA ASN A 603 28.57 23.61 -1.51
C ASN A 603 29.11 22.38 -0.75
N ILE A 604 29.80 22.59 0.39
CA ILE A 604 30.28 21.50 1.27
C ILE A 604 29.13 20.85 2.07
N ILE A 605 28.03 21.56 2.36
CA ILE A 605 27.01 21.15 3.33
C ILE A 605 25.75 20.55 2.68
N GLY A 606 25.41 20.94 1.44
CA GLY A 606 24.30 20.35 0.65
C GLY A 606 24.71 19.70 -0.68
N GLY A 607 25.97 19.84 -1.10
CA GLY A 607 26.43 19.32 -2.38
C GLY A 607 25.66 19.92 -3.56
N LYS A 608 24.89 19.10 -4.27
CA LYS A 608 24.37 19.42 -5.62
C LYS A 608 23.01 20.12 -5.60
N SER A 609 22.37 20.23 -4.44
CA SER A 609 20.94 20.51 -4.30
C SER A 609 20.63 21.90 -3.71
N GLY A 610 21.45 22.44 -2.81
CA GLY A 610 21.31 23.82 -2.31
C GLY A 610 21.17 24.88 -3.41
N ILE A 611 21.93 24.75 -4.51
CA ILE A 611 21.86 25.64 -5.68
C ILE A 611 20.47 25.62 -6.35
N ALA A 612 19.78 24.47 -6.34
CA ALA A 612 18.43 24.35 -6.89
C ALA A 612 17.37 25.04 -6.00
N VAL A 613 17.56 25.05 -4.67
CA VAL A 613 16.67 25.74 -3.71
C VAL A 613 16.63 27.24 -4.02
N PHE A 614 17.80 27.88 -4.15
CA PHE A 614 17.91 29.31 -4.50
C PHE A 614 17.27 29.67 -5.84
N SER A 615 17.32 28.76 -6.82
CA SER A 615 16.88 29.07 -8.18
C SER A 615 15.36 29.07 -8.40
N LEU A 616 14.60 28.39 -7.53
CA LEU A 616 13.16 28.22 -7.69
C LEU A 616 12.37 28.91 -6.58
N ASP A 617 12.75 28.74 -5.32
CA ASP A 617 11.95 29.30 -4.22
C ASP A 617 12.20 30.80 -4.08
N GLY A 618 13.46 31.24 -4.20
CA GLY A 618 13.82 32.67 -4.15
C GLY A 618 13.11 33.53 -5.19
N PHE A 619 12.68 32.96 -6.33
CA PHE A 619 11.89 33.65 -7.36
C PHE A 619 10.37 33.42 -7.27
N ASN A 620 9.89 32.37 -6.59
CA ASN A 620 8.48 32.26 -6.20
C ASN A 620 8.15 33.09 -4.95
N ILE A 621 9.17 33.44 -4.16
CA ILE A 621 9.15 34.33 -2.99
C ILE A 621 9.54 35.77 -3.39
N ALA A 622 10.05 35.99 -4.61
CA ALA A 622 10.53 37.30 -5.05
C ALA A 622 9.43 38.39 -4.97
N PRO A 623 9.81 39.61 -4.56
CA PRO A 623 8.89 40.71 -4.35
C PRO A 623 8.40 41.32 -5.68
N ALA A 624 7.44 42.24 -5.58
CA ALA A 624 7.15 43.19 -6.66
C ALA A 624 8.29 44.22 -6.89
N ASP A 625 9.27 44.29 -5.99
CA ASP A 625 10.44 45.14 -6.09
C ASP A 625 11.45 44.58 -7.13
N LYS A 626 11.67 45.37 -8.19
CA LYS A 626 12.61 45.02 -9.24
C LYS A 626 14.07 45.24 -8.83
N GLU A 627 14.37 46.21 -7.98
CA GLU A 627 15.76 46.56 -7.63
C GLU A 627 16.41 45.44 -6.81
N PHE A 628 15.70 44.95 -5.79
CA PHE A 628 16.09 43.75 -5.05
C PHE A 628 16.35 42.54 -5.96
N SER A 629 15.44 42.27 -6.91
CA SER A 629 15.56 41.13 -7.82
C SER A 629 16.81 41.22 -8.70
N CYS A 630 17.26 42.44 -9.03
CA CYS A 630 18.51 42.70 -9.74
C CYS A 630 19.73 42.46 -8.87
N GLN A 631 19.74 42.97 -7.63
CA GLN A 631 20.84 42.77 -6.67
C GLN A 631 21.02 41.30 -6.26
N TYR A 632 19.90 40.59 -6.04
CA TYR A 632 19.89 39.14 -5.82
C TYR A 632 20.55 38.40 -6.99
N LEU A 633 20.19 38.77 -8.22
CA LEU A 633 20.75 38.14 -9.41
C LEU A 633 22.23 38.46 -9.60
N LEU A 634 22.64 39.71 -9.34
CA LEU A 634 24.04 40.15 -9.39
C LEU A 634 24.93 39.27 -8.50
N LYS A 635 24.51 39.03 -7.26
CA LYS A 635 25.21 38.16 -6.30
C LYS A 635 25.20 36.70 -6.75
N TYR A 636 24.05 36.17 -7.17
CA TYR A 636 23.93 34.80 -7.65
C TYR A 636 24.80 34.53 -8.91
N LEU A 637 24.92 35.50 -9.81
CA LEU A 637 25.78 35.38 -11.00
C LEU A 637 27.27 35.44 -10.68
N LYS A 638 27.69 36.25 -9.69
CA LYS A 638 29.06 36.24 -9.16
C LYS A 638 29.39 34.88 -8.55
N PHE A 639 28.47 34.28 -7.78
CA PHE A 639 28.62 32.89 -7.30
C PHE A 639 28.73 31.87 -8.43
N LEU A 640 27.83 31.91 -9.41
CA LEU A 640 27.87 30.99 -10.55
C LEU A 640 29.15 31.13 -11.38
N LEU A 641 29.75 32.33 -11.46
CA LEU A 641 31.03 32.60 -12.12
C LEU A 641 32.21 31.99 -11.37
N GLU A 642 32.30 32.16 -10.06
CA GLU A 642 33.42 31.63 -9.26
C GLU A 642 33.35 30.10 -9.13
N GLU A 643 32.15 29.52 -8.98
CA GLU A 643 31.92 28.06 -8.98
C GLU A 643 31.76 27.44 -10.39
N SER A 644 32.07 28.20 -11.45
CA SER A 644 31.75 27.84 -12.84
C SER A 644 32.43 26.56 -13.34
N THR A 645 33.53 26.12 -12.69
CA THR A 645 34.25 24.88 -13.02
C THR A 645 33.35 23.62 -12.97
N SER A 646 32.27 23.66 -12.19
CA SER A 646 31.32 22.55 -12.09
C SER A 646 30.38 22.48 -13.29
N ARG A 647 30.72 21.60 -14.24
CA ARG A 647 29.96 21.29 -15.48
C ARG A 647 28.45 20.98 -15.29
N LYS A 648 27.97 20.73 -14.06
CA LYS A 648 26.53 20.51 -13.77
C LYS A 648 25.81 21.80 -13.35
N ILE A 649 26.47 22.69 -12.60
CA ILE A 649 25.94 24.01 -12.23
C ILE A 649 25.61 24.80 -13.52
N ALA A 650 26.57 24.80 -14.45
CA ALA A 650 26.50 25.39 -15.79
C ALA A 650 25.26 25.02 -16.64
N LYS A 651 24.53 23.93 -16.34
CA LYS A 651 23.33 23.53 -17.09
C LYS A 651 22.03 24.11 -16.51
N HIS A 652 21.90 24.24 -15.19
CA HIS A 652 20.65 24.67 -14.56
C HIS A 652 20.47 26.19 -14.70
N SER A 653 21.56 26.92 -14.51
CA SER A 653 21.70 28.37 -14.62
C SER A 653 21.40 28.96 -16.00
N ARG A 654 21.57 28.21 -17.10
CA ARG A 654 21.34 28.74 -18.46
C ARG A 654 19.87 29.08 -18.71
N ASN A 655 18.94 28.18 -18.37
CA ASN A 655 17.50 28.42 -18.52
C ASN A 655 17.05 29.66 -17.71
N LEU A 656 17.64 29.84 -16.53
CA LEU A 656 17.39 30.98 -15.65
C LEU A 656 17.94 32.28 -16.27
N SER A 657 19.19 32.26 -16.77
CA SER A 657 19.81 33.38 -17.49
C SER A 657 18.96 33.88 -18.67
N ASP A 658 18.23 32.99 -19.36
CA ASP A 658 17.40 33.37 -20.49
C ASP A 658 16.09 34.07 -20.05
N VAL A 659 15.47 33.60 -18.95
CA VAL A 659 14.34 34.29 -18.29
C VAL A 659 14.74 35.67 -17.78
N PHE A 660 15.90 35.77 -17.11
CA PHE A 660 16.37 37.03 -16.56
C PHE A 660 16.80 38.04 -17.63
N CYS A 661 17.35 37.59 -18.76
CA CYS A 661 17.64 38.49 -19.89
C CYS A 661 16.40 39.11 -20.55
N ALA A 662 15.21 38.51 -20.40
CA ALA A 662 13.96 39.17 -20.77
C ALA A 662 13.59 40.22 -19.71
N TRP A 663 13.49 39.80 -18.45
CA TRP A 663 13.05 40.64 -17.34
C TRP A 663 13.94 41.89 -17.10
N ILE A 664 15.27 41.77 -17.26
CA ILE A 664 16.22 42.90 -17.13
C ILE A 664 15.97 43.97 -18.21
N LYS A 665 15.66 43.56 -19.45
CA LYS A 665 15.41 44.49 -20.57
C LYS A 665 14.13 45.30 -20.36
N ASP A 666 13.18 44.77 -19.59
CA ASP A 666 11.94 45.44 -19.20
C ASP A 666 12.10 46.21 -17.85
N SER A 667 13.33 46.59 -17.46
CA SER A 667 13.62 47.25 -16.19
C SER A 667 14.69 48.36 -16.30
N ASN A 668 14.28 49.61 -16.06
CA ASN A 668 15.16 50.77 -15.99
C ASN A 668 15.88 50.84 -14.62
N LEU A 669 16.75 49.87 -14.34
CA LEU A 669 17.51 49.78 -13.09
C LEU A 669 18.97 50.16 -13.30
N SER A 670 19.60 50.79 -12.30
CA SER A 670 21.02 51.15 -12.29
C SER A 670 21.92 49.96 -12.63
N ASP A 671 21.65 48.83 -11.99
CA ASP A 671 22.50 47.65 -11.97
C ASP A 671 22.29 46.76 -13.20
N ALA A 672 21.27 47.03 -14.03
CA ALA A 672 20.90 46.24 -15.20
C ALA A 672 22.09 46.00 -16.15
N ASN A 673 22.97 47.00 -16.29
CA ASN A 673 24.20 46.89 -17.08
C ASN A 673 25.24 45.95 -16.45
N GLU A 674 25.51 46.04 -15.14
CA GLU A 674 26.46 45.11 -14.50
C GLU A 674 25.90 43.68 -14.50
N VAL A 675 24.61 43.51 -14.20
CA VAL A 675 23.93 42.21 -14.27
C VAL A 675 23.99 41.64 -15.70
N SER A 676 23.79 42.46 -16.74
CA SER A 676 23.94 42.04 -18.14
C SER A 676 25.38 41.61 -18.48
N ILE A 677 26.38 42.38 -18.06
CA ILE A 677 27.81 42.07 -18.23
C ILE A 677 28.18 40.77 -17.49
N LEU A 678 27.61 40.53 -16.30
CA LEU A 678 27.83 39.30 -15.54
C LEU A 678 27.12 38.10 -16.17
N LEU A 679 25.90 38.27 -16.69
CA LEU A 679 25.20 37.26 -17.49
C LEU A 679 25.99 36.90 -18.76
N GLU A 680 26.58 37.89 -19.44
CA GLU A 680 27.39 37.67 -20.63
C GLU A 680 28.74 37.01 -20.29
N LYS A 681 29.45 37.47 -19.27
CA LYS A 681 30.65 36.78 -18.74
C LYS A 681 30.33 35.35 -18.35
N TYR A 682 29.19 35.11 -17.70
CA TYR A 682 28.77 33.78 -17.29
C TYR A 682 28.40 32.88 -18.48
N ARG A 683 27.62 33.40 -19.44
CA ARG A 683 27.34 32.74 -20.72
C ARG A 683 28.61 32.47 -21.53
N ASN A 684 29.66 33.28 -21.40
CA ASN A 684 30.95 33.04 -22.04
C ASN A 684 31.83 32.04 -21.28
N ALA A 685 31.80 31.99 -19.94
CA ALA A 685 32.50 30.98 -19.13
C ALA A 685 31.86 29.58 -19.30
N VAL A 686 30.55 29.48 -19.07
CA VAL A 686 29.73 28.29 -19.41
C VAL A 686 29.81 27.97 -20.90
N GLY A 687 29.79 29.01 -21.73
CA GLY A 687 29.97 28.92 -23.17
C GLY A 687 31.32 28.33 -23.56
N GLY A 688 32.40 28.63 -22.84
CA GLY A 688 33.73 28.04 -23.00
C GLY A 688 33.73 26.55 -22.66
N LEU A 689 33.22 26.20 -21.47
CA LEU A 689 33.04 24.83 -20.99
C LEU A 689 32.11 23.97 -21.87
N ILE A 690 31.35 24.60 -22.78
CA ILE A 690 30.53 23.96 -23.83
C ILE A 690 31.24 24.04 -25.21
N LYS A 691 31.99 25.11 -25.52
CA LYS A 691 32.72 25.34 -26.78
C LYS A 691 33.93 24.43 -26.95
N GLU A 692 34.54 23.94 -25.86
CA GLU A 692 35.56 22.87 -25.91
C GLU A 692 35.04 21.56 -26.53
N ARG A 693 33.73 21.44 -26.78
CA ARG A 693 33.12 20.41 -27.62
C ARG A 693 32.32 20.99 -28.79
N ARG A 694 32.90 21.92 -29.56
CA ARG A 694 32.42 22.28 -30.92
C ARG A 694 32.95 21.33 -32.01
N ILE A 695 32.80 20.03 -31.76
CA ILE A 695 32.60 18.98 -32.76
C ILE A 695 31.19 18.43 -32.49
N TYR A 696 30.50 17.84 -33.48
CA TYR A 696 29.08 17.48 -33.41
C TYR A 696 28.78 16.26 -32.49
N ASP A 697 29.05 16.42 -31.20
CA ASP A 697 28.95 15.39 -30.16
C ASP A 697 27.48 15.10 -29.75
N PHE A 698 26.76 14.35 -30.59
CA PHE A 698 25.84 13.36 -30.04
C PHE A 698 26.67 12.38 -29.20
N THR A 699 26.63 12.47 -27.87
CA THR A 699 27.33 11.51 -26.99
C THR A 699 26.58 10.18 -26.98
N ILE A 700 26.74 9.42 -28.06
CA ILE A 700 26.39 8.01 -28.16
C ILE A 700 27.47 7.25 -27.38
N THR A 701 27.15 6.83 -26.16
CA THR A 701 28.09 6.06 -25.34
C THR A 701 28.12 4.60 -25.83
N TYR A 702 28.87 4.34 -26.90
CA TYR A 702 29.30 2.98 -27.24
C TYR A 702 30.10 2.40 -26.06
N ASN A 703 29.91 1.11 -25.76
CA ASN A 703 30.70 0.43 -24.74
C ASN A 703 32.09 0.09 -25.30
N THR A 704 33.00 1.07 -25.26
CA THR A 704 34.33 1.00 -25.91
C THR A 704 35.20 -0.14 -25.43
N ASP A 705 34.96 -0.66 -24.22
CA ASP A 705 35.76 -1.73 -23.64
C ASP A 705 35.39 -3.11 -24.19
N LEU A 706 34.20 -3.26 -24.80
CA LEU A 706 33.86 -4.41 -25.64
C LEU A 706 34.59 -4.36 -26.99
N LEU A 707 34.55 -3.21 -27.68
CA LEU A 707 35.19 -3.05 -29.00
C LEU A 707 36.71 -3.18 -28.95
N LYS A 708 37.37 -2.67 -27.89
CA LYS A 708 38.81 -2.89 -27.64
C LYS A 708 39.17 -4.36 -27.40
N LYS A 709 38.21 -5.18 -26.97
CA LYS A 709 38.42 -6.58 -26.59
C LYS A 709 38.06 -7.56 -27.72
N TYR A 710 37.22 -7.15 -28.67
CA TYR A 710 36.74 -7.96 -29.79
C TYR A 710 36.67 -7.14 -31.10
N PRO A 711 37.81 -6.77 -31.71
CA PRO A 711 37.84 -5.87 -32.87
C PRO A 711 37.10 -6.41 -34.12
N ASN A 712 36.90 -7.72 -34.22
CA ASN A 712 36.23 -8.36 -35.36
C ASN A 712 34.71 -8.10 -35.41
N LEU A 713 34.10 -7.49 -34.37
CA LEU A 713 32.68 -7.10 -34.38
C LEU A 713 32.35 -5.95 -35.36
N GLY A 714 33.37 -5.25 -35.88
CA GLY A 714 33.27 -3.98 -36.62
C GLY A 714 32.52 -3.96 -37.96
N LYS A 715 31.65 -4.93 -38.25
CA LYS A 715 30.71 -4.91 -39.39
C LYS A 715 29.28 -5.37 -39.10
N GLN A 716 28.98 -5.96 -37.93
CA GLN A 716 27.65 -6.55 -37.66
C GLN A 716 27.07 -6.33 -36.25
N GLY A 717 27.77 -5.63 -35.33
CA GLY A 717 27.25 -5.35 -33.98
C GLY A 717 26.97 -3.85 -33.72
N MET A 718 25.70 -3.48 -33.50
CA MET A 718 25.24 -2.11 -33.17
C MET A 718 24.34 -2.13 -31.90
N ASP A 719 24.60 -3.06 -30.98
CA ASP A 719 23.58 -3.65 -30.10
C ASP A 719 23.13 -2.80 -28.89
N LYS A 720 23.47 -1.50 -28.87
CA LYS A 720 22.82 -0.50 -27.98
C LYS A 720 23.18 0.93 -28.36
N LEU A 721 22.25 1.63 -28.99
CA LEU A 721 22.24 3.09 -29.00
C LEU A 721 21.49 3.59 -27.74
N SER A 722 22.15 4.43 -26.93
CA SER A 722 21.49 5.11 -25.80
C SER A 722 21.52 6.62 -25.99
N VAL A 723 20.39 7.19 -26.41
CA VAL A 723 20.24 8.64 -26.65
C VAL A 723 20.06 9.35 -25.31
N THR A 724 21.16 9.49 -24.55
CA THR A 724 21.11 10.04 -23.19
C THR A 724 20.79 11.54 -23.15
N ARG A 725 21.08 12.28 -24.23
CA ARG A 725 20.71 13.70 -24.46
C ARG A 725 20.59 14.01 -25.95
N ILE A 726 19.67 14.91 -26.27
CA ILE A 726 19.59 15.63 -27.55
C ILE A 726 19.84 17.11 -27.27
N TRP A 727 20.51 17.79 -28.20
CA TRP A 727 20.72 19.25 -28.18
C TRP A 727 20.05 19.87 -29.42
N ASN A 728 19.51 21.09 -29.27
CA ASN A 728 18.81 21.79 -30.36
C ASN A 728 19.80 22.71 -31.10
N PRO A 729 20.08 22.49 -32.41
CA PRO A 729 21.07 23.27 -33.16
C PRO A 729 20.54 24.59 -33.77
N TYR A 730 19.23 24.88 -33.67
CA TYR A 730 18.61 25.97 -34.45
C TYR A 730 18.75 27.38 -33.84
N GLU A 731 19.90 28.00 -34.03
CA GLU A 731 20.07 29.46 -34.01
C GLU A 731 19.57 30.09 -35.34
N SER A 732 18.27 29.93 -35.64
CA SER A 732 17.61 30.75 -36.67
C SER A 732 17.35 32.17 -36.13
N PRO A 733 17.48 33.25 -36.93
CA PRO A 733 17.09 34.60 -36.53
C PRO A 733 15.65 34.72 -36.00
N ASP A 734 14.76 33.81 -36.40
CA ASP A 734 13.34 33.78 -36.04
C ASP A 734 13.03 32.91 -34.81
N SER A 735 14.02 32.24 -34.19
CA SER A 735 13.78 31.29 -33.08
C SER A 735 13.38 31.94 -31.75
N ARG A 736 13.17 33.26 -31.74
CA ARG A 736 12.98 34.12 -30.55
C ARG A 736 11.65 33.91 -29.81
N GLU A 737 10.72 33.13 -30.36
CA GLU A 737 9.37 32.95 -29.83
C GLU A 737 9.09 31.60 -29.15
N PHE A 738 10.08 30.70 -29.07
CA PHE A 738 9.84 29.30 -28.66
C PHE A 738 10.04 29.03 -27.17
N SER A 739 8.93 28.87 -26.45
CA SER A 739 8.86 28.66 -25.00
C SER A 739 8.97 27.18 -24.59
N GLY A 740 10.07 26.53 -25.00
CA GLY A 740 10.44 25.19 -24.57
C GLY A 740 10.17 24.07 -25.59
N PHE A 741 10.97 23.01 -25.45
CA PHE A 741 11.04 21.85 -26.35
C PHE A 741 10.74 20.57 -25.56
N GLN A 742 9.87 19.70 -26.07
CA GLN A 742 9.53 18.42 -25.46
C GLN A 742 9.57 17.29 -26.49
N ILE A 743 10.12 16.15 -26.12
CA ILE A 743 10.09 14.92 -26.92
C ILE A 743 8.91 14.09 -26.44
N HIS A 744 8.02 13.70 -27.35
CA HIS A 744 6.81 12.92 -27.04
C HIS A 744 6.91 11.46 -27.48
N GLY A 745 7.75 11.17 -28.49
CA GLY A 745 7.93 9.82 -29.02
C GLY A 745 9.32 9.65 -29.64
N LEU A 746 9.79 8.41 -29.63
CA LEU A 746 11.03 7.94 -30.23
C LEU A 746 10.73 6.62 -30.94
N SER A 747 11.12 6.51 -32.21
CA SER A 747 11.07 5.28 -33.01
C SER A 747 12.40 5.12 -33.77
N GLY A 748 12.71 3.91 -34.23
CA GLY A 748 13.95 3.60 -34.92
C GLY A 748 13.81 2.44 -35.90
N THR A 749 14.52 2.56 -37.01
CA THR A 749 14.72 1.55 -38.05
C THR A 749 16.22 1.28 -38.20
N PRO A 750 16.65 0.28 -38.99
CA PRO A 750 18.08 0.08 -39.26
C PRO A 750 18.77 1.30 -39.89
N SER A 751 18.04 2.14 -40.65
CA SER A 751 18.61 3.30 -41.34
C SER A 751 18.42 4.65 -40.64
N ARG A 752 17.38 4.82 -39.81
CA ARG A 752 16.93 6.13 -39.29
C ARG A 752 16.36 6.05 -37.87
N ILE A 753 16.47 7.17 -37.16
CA ILE A 753 15.87 7.39 -35.84
C ILE A 753 14.92 8.58 -35.91
N TYR A 754 13.67 8.38 -35.48
CA TYR A 754 12.60 9.36 -35.58
C TYR A 754 12.24 9.92 -34.19
N LEU A 755 12.40 11.23 -34.04
CA LEU A 755 12.12 11.97 -32.81
C LEU A 755 10.89 12.85 -33.02
N LEU A 756 9.81 12.59 -32.29
CA LEU A 756 8.65 13.49 -32.24
C LEU A 756 8.88 14.59 -31.22
N CYS A 757 9.00 15.82 -31.70
CA CYS A 757 9.28 16.99 -30.90
C CYS A 757 8.13 18.00 -30.97
N SER A 758 7.74 18.59 -29.84
CA SER A 758 6.90 19.79 -29.83
C SER A 758 7.69 21.00 -29.38
N TYR A 759 7.41 22.15 -29.98
CA TYR A 759 7.83 23.46 -29.48
C TYR A 759 6.62 24.38 -29.27
N ALA A 760 6.64 25.15 -28.18
CA ALA A 760 5.54 26.05 -27.84
C ALA A 760 5.78 27.45 -28.45
N SER A 761 5.10 27.73 -29.56
CA SER A 761 4.89 29.12 -30.02
C SER A 761 3.70 29.76 -29.28
N LYS A 762 3.47 31.05 -29.51
CA LYS A 762 2.38 31.82 -28.88
C LYS A 762 0.99 31.29 -29.29
N GLY A 763 0.45 30.37 -28.50
CA GLY A 763 -0.94 29.90 -28.58
C GLY A 763 -1.07 28.37 -28.59
N MET A 764 -0.35 27.68 -29.48
CA MET A 764 -0.44 26.22 -29.65
C MET A 764 0.95 25.58 -29.79
N PRO A 765 1.16 24.35 -29.29
CA PRO A 765 2.34 23.56 -29.62
C PRO A 765 2.32 23.17 -31.10
N VAL A 766 3.42 23.39 -31.80
CA VAL A 766 3.66 22.83 -33.13
C VAL A 766 4.50 21.57 -32.98
N PHE A 767 4.13 20.52 -33.71
CA PHE A 767 4.81 19.23 -33.68
C PHE A 767 5.62 19.02 -34.95
N ARG A 768 6.88 18.62 -34.79
CA ARG A 768 7.82 18.33 -35.87
C ARG A 768 8.54 17.03 -35.57
N ILE A 769 8.71 16.21 -36.60
CA ILE A 769 9.42 14.94 -36.50
C ILE A 769 10.79 15.12 -37.15
N VAL A 770 11.84 14.82 -36.41
CA VAL A 770 13.23 14.88 -36.85
C VAL A 770 13.69 13.46 -37.11
N SER A 771 14.09 13.15 -38.35
CA SER A 771 14.67 11.86 -38.72
C SER A 771 16.17 11.98 -38.86
N ILE A 772 16.92 11.34 -37.98
CA ILE A 772 18.39 11.28 -38.00
C ILE A 772 18.79 10.00 -38.73
N LYS A 773 19.59 10.09 -39.80
CA LYS A 773 20.16 8.92 -40.47
C LYS A 773 21.24 8.30 -39.59
N ALA A 774 21.22 6.98 -39.42
CA ALA A 774 22.21 6.26 -38.63
C ALA A 774 23.62 6.41 -39.24
N GLU A 775 23.72 6.37 -40.57
CA GLU A 775 24.92 6.72 -41.31
C GLU A 775 25.06 8.25 -41.46
N GLY A 776 26.21 8.79 -41.08
CA GLY A 776 26.57 10.20 -41.24
C GLY A 776 25.84 11.19 -40.32
N LEU A 777 24.92 10.74 -39.46
CA LEU A 777 24.18 11.56 -38.48
C LEU A 777 23.41 12.76 -39.07
N SER A 778 23.16 12.78 -40.38
CA SER A 778 22.39 13.85 -41.02
C SER A 778 20.92 13.82 -40.61
N SER A 779 20.37 14.98 -40.24
CA SER A 779 18.98 15.11 -39.79
C SER A 779 18.10 15.80 -40.84
N ASP A 780 17.13 15.06 -41.35
CA ASP A 780 15.99 15.63 -42.10
C ASP A 780 14.86 15.94 -41.10
N SER A 781 13.94 16.87 -41.39
CA SER A 781 12.79 17.12 -40.50
C SER A 781 11.51 17.46 -41.26
N VAL A 782 10.38 16.95 -40.75
CA VAL A 782 9.04 17.07 -41.33
C VAL A 782 8.09 17.64 -40.29
N GLU A 783 7.35 18.69 -40.64
CA GLU A 783 6.31 19.24 -39.76
C GLU A 783 5.04 18.38 -39.83
N VAL A 784 4.41 18.12 -38.67
CA VAL A 784 3.15 17.39 -38.58
C VAL A 784 2.02 18.38 -38.90
N PRO A 785 1.16 18.16 -39.91
CA PRO A 785 0.18 19.13 -40.40
C PRO A 785 -1.07 19.22 -39.51
N TYR A 786 -0.90 19.08 -38.18
CA TYR A 786 -1.98 19.06 -37.21
C TYR A 786 -1.73 20.08 -36.09
N LYS A 787 -2.62 21.07 -35.98
CA LYS A 787 -2.62 22.05 -34.90
C LYS A 787 -3.60 21.59 -33.83
N CYS A 788 -3.12 21.36 -32.61
CA CYS A 788 -3.94 20.86 -31.52
C CYS A 788 -3.70 21.60 -30.21
N ASN A 789 -4.66 21.52 -29.31
CA ASN A 789 -4.47 21.89 -27.92
C ASN A 789 -3.52 20.89 -27.22
N LYS A 790 -2.81 21.37 -26.19
CA LYS A 790 -1.68 20.65 -25.56
C LYS A 790 -2.02 19.20 -25.21
N SER A 791 -1.08 18.29 -25.51
CA SER A 791 -1.10 16.83 -25.24
C SER A 791 -2.06 15.96 -26.08
N CYS A 792 -2.30 16.33 -27.35
CA CYS A 792 -3.11 15.52 -28.28
C CYS A 792 -2.41 14.24 -28.77
N ILE A 793 -1.11 14.28 -29.12
CA ILE A 793 -0.43 13.11 -29.69
C ILE A 793 -0.19 12.05 -28.61
N SER A 794 -0.69 10.83 -28.86
CA SER A 794 -0.73 9.76 -27.87
C SER A 794 0.07 8.50 -28.24
N ALA A 795 0.45 8.33 -29.52
CA ALA A 795 1.34 7.25 -29.98
C ALA A 795 2.03 7.62 -31.31
N MET A 796 3.22 7.06 -31.56
CA MET A 796 3.96 7.14 -32.84
C MET A 796 4.84 5.90 -33.05
N ASP A 797 4.96 5.42 -34.29
CA ASP A 797 6.05 4.52 -34.72
C ASP A 797 6.37 4.69 -36.22
N ALA A 798 7.48 4.11 -36.71
CA ALA A 798 7.94 4.26 -38.10
C ALA A 798 8.71 3.04 -38.65
N SER A 799 8.68 2.90 -39.97
CA SER A 799 9.52 2.04 -40.81
C SER A 799 10.37 2.88 -41.77
N ASP A 800 11.21 2.25 -42.60
CA ASP A 800 12.03 2.96 -43.59
C ASP A 800 11.22 3.58 -44.74
N SER A 801 9.92 3.26 -44.86
CA SER A 801 9.02 3.78 -45.91
C SER A 801 7.87 4.62 -45.37
N TYR A 802 7.41 4.38 -44.13
CA TYR A 802 6.25 5.04 -43.54
C TYR A 802 6.47 5.44 -42.09
N LEU A 803 5.74 6.45 -41.65
CA LEU A 803 5.70 6.94 -40.27
C LEU A 803 4.24 7.14 -39.88
N ALA A 804 3.81 6.63 -38.72
CA ALA A 804 2.43 6.73 -38.23
C ALA A 804 2.37 7.47 -36.89
N VAL A 805 1.42 8.39 -36.75
CA VAL A 805 1.24 9.25 -35.56
C VAL A 805 -0.24 9.34 -35.20
N VAL A 806 -0.63 9.06 -33.97
CA VAL A 806 -2.00 9.32 -33.50
C VAL A 806 -2.07 10.75 -32.98
N VAL A 807 -2.84 11.62 -33.63
CA VAL A 807 -2.84 13.08 -33.38
C VAL A 807 -4.08 13.57 -32.64
N ASP A 808 -5.16 12.79 -32.63
CA ASP A 808 -6.36 13.01 -31.81
C ASP A 808 -7.00 11.65 -31.49
N LYS A 809 -8.00 11.63 -30.60
CA LYS A 809 -8.71 10.39 -30.25
C LYS A 809 -9.27 9.62 -31.45
N ASN A 810 -9.68 10.33 -32.51
CA ASN A 810 -10.33 9.77 -33.70
C ASN A 810 -9.52 10.02 -35.00
N LYS A 811 -8.28 10.51 -34.89
CA LYS A 811 -7.42 10.85 -36.04
C LYS A 811 -6.01 10.32 -35.85
N ALA A 812 -5.55 9.56 -36.84
CA ALA A 812 -4.15 9.25 -37.04
C ALA A 812 -3.67 9.85 -38.37
N LEU A 813 -2.38 10.15 -38.45
CA LEU A 813 -1.73 10.56 -39.69
C LEU A 813 -0.67 9.52 -40.07
N SER A 814 -0.47 9.29 -41.36
CA SER A 814 0.75 8.65 -41.87
C SER A 814 1.53 9.58 -42.79
N TYR A 815 2.85 9.40 -42.83
CA TYR A 815 3.75 10.09 -43.75
C TYR A 815 4.50 9.05 -44.59
N GLU A 816 4.44 9.18 -45.92
CA GLU A 816 5.15 8.30 -46.84
C GLU A 816 6.48 8.95 -47.27
N PHE A 817 7.60 8.45 -46.74
CA PHE A 817 8.92 9.07 -46.94
C PHE A 817 9.34 9.18 -48.41
N LYS A 818 8.81 8.29 -49.26
CA LYS A 818 9.14 8.23 -50.69
C LYS A 818 8.39 9.26 -51.54
N LEU A 819 7.23 9.75 -51.06
CA LEU A 819 6.44 10.80 -51.73
C LEU A 819 6.56 12.17 -51.05
N GLY A 820 7.01 12.21 -49.79
CA GLY A 820 7.07 13.45 -49.00
C GLY A 820 5.69 13.96 -48.58
N GLN A 821 4.69 13.08 -48.48
CA GLN A 821 3.28 13.43 -48.30
C GLN A 821 2.70 12.84 -47.01
N TRP A 822 1.86 13.64 -46.35
CA TRP A 822 1.01 13.21 -45.24
C TRP A 822 -0.36 12.72 -45.75
N ARG A 823 -0.93 11.73 -45.07
CA ARG A 823 -2.31 11.23 -45.25
C ARG A 823 -3.02 11.22 -43.90
N GLU A 824 -4.29 11.62 -43.88
CA GLU A 824 -5.13 11.50 -42.68
C GLU A 824 -5.93 10.18 -42.70
N HIS A 825 -6.03 9.54 -41.54
CA HIS A 825 -6.79 8.33 -41.30
C HIS A 825 -7.77 8.59 -40.16
N SER A 826 -9.07 8.40 -40.43
CA SER A 826 -10.07 8.30 -39.37
C SER A 826 -9.86 7.00 -38.59
N VAL A 827 -9.96 7.07 -37.26
CA VAL A 827 -9.92 5.89 -36.36
C VAL A 827 -11.04 6.00 -35.32
N PRO A 828 -11.47 4.88 -34.69
CA PRO A 828 -12.44 4.92 -33.58
C PRO A 828 -12.04 5.90 -32.48
N GLU A 829 -12.99 6.67 -31.92
CA GLU A 829 -12.67 7.68 -30.88
C GLU A 829 -12.20 7.00 -29.58
N LYS A 830 -10.87 6.88 -29.42
CA LYS A 830 -10.21 6.16 -28.33
C LYS A 830 -8.91 6.82 -27.91
N LYS A 831 -8.46 6.58 -26.68
CA LYS A 831 -7.13 7.02 -26.22
C LYS A 831 -6.07 5.96 -26.51
N TYR A 832 -5.47 6.05 -27.69
CA TYR A 832 -4.37 5.17 -28.07
C TYR A 832 -3.15 5.37 -27.17
N SER A 833 -2.48 4.27 -26.82
CA SER A 833 -1.30 4.23 -25.93
C SER A 833 -0.04 3.72 -26.65
N PHE A 834 -0.20 2.95 -27.72
CA PHE A 834 0.90 2.37 -28.50
C PHE A 834 0.60 2.40 -29.99
N ALA A 835 1.66 2.46 -30.80
CA ALA A 835 1.63 2.30 -32.24
C ALA A 835 2.80 1.39 -32.65
N ARG A 836 2.63 0.60 -33.72
CA ARG A 836 3.70 -0.15 -34.37
C ARG A 836 3.50 -0.15 -35.88
N VAL A 837 4.52 0.23 -36.64
CA VAL A 837 4.50 0.19 -38.11
C VAL A 837 5.13 -1.11 -38.60
N ILE A 838 4.40 -1.85 -39.43
CA ILE A 838 4.84 -3.11 -40.03
C ILE A 838 4.50 -3.07 -41.53
N GLY A 839 5.54 -2.96 -42.37
CA GLY A 839 5.39 -2.77 -43.81
C GLY A 839 4.57 -1.51 -44.16
N THR A 840 3.44 -1.71 -44.84
CA THR A 840 2.47 -0.65 -45.22
C THR A 840 1.35 -0.44 -44.19
N LYS A 841 1.36 -1.17 -43.07
CA LYS A 841 0.31 -1.13 -42.04
C LYS A 841 0.83 -0.51 -40.75
N ALA A 842 -0.06 0.14 -39.99
CA ALA A 842 0.20 0.58 -38.63
C ALA A 842 -0.82 -0.04 -37.67
N LEU A 843 -0.36 -0.74 -36.64
CA LEU A 843 -1.18 -1.28 -35.57
C LEU A 843 -1.19 -0.28 -34.41
N LEU A 844 -2.36 0.17 -33.99
CA LEU A 844 -2.58 1.13 -32.92
C LEU A 844 -3.36 0.46 -31.78
N SER A 845 -2.84 0.47 -30.56
CA SER A 845 -3.56 -0.07 -29.39
C SER A 845 -4.11 1.05 -28.51
N PHE A 846 -5.35 0.88 -28.05
CA PHE A 846 -5.95 1.66 -26.97
C PHE A 846 -6.15 0.78 -25.73
N ASN A 847 -5.77 1.32 -24.57
CA ASN A 847 -5.79 0.65 -23.27
C ASN A 847 -6.89 1.28 -22.39
N PRO A 848 -7.44 0.54 -21.40
CA PRO A 848 -8.52 1.03 -20.58
C PRO A 848 -8.04 2.20 -19.71
N SER A 849 -8.77 3.31 -19.75
CA SER A 849 -8.29 4.57 -19.17
C SER A 849 -8.67 4.69 -17.70
N THR A 850 -7.82 5.34 -16.90
CA THR A 850 -8.16 5.73 -15.51
C THR A 850 -9.29 6.76 -15.43
N SER A 851 -9.73 7.29 -16.58
CA SER A 851 -10.89 8.16 -16.75
C SER A 851 -12.21 7.42 -17.03
N GLY A 852 -12.22 6.08 -17.06
CA GLY A 852 -13.44 5.27 -17.13
C GLY A 852 -13.69 4.56 -18.46
N ASP A 853 -12.75 4.58 -19.41
CA ASP A 853 -12.87 3.75 -20.61
C ASP A 853 -12.66 2.27 -20.26
N GLU A 854 -13.74 1.53 -20.03
CA GLU A 854 -13.70 0.08 -19.76
C GLU A 854 -13.48 -0.77 -21.03
N ASP A 855 -12.77 -0.26 -22.04
CA ASP A 855 -12.57 -0.93 -23.31
C ASP A 855 -11.12 -0.81 -23.78
N SER A 856 -10.68 -1.85 -24.46
CA SER A 856 -9.32 -2.09 -24.92
C SER A 856 -9.37 -2.72 -26.30
N GLY A 857 -8.41 -2.40 -27.16
CA GLY A 857 -8.49 -2.84 -28.54
C GLY A 857 -7.28 -2.48 -29.37
N ILE A 858 -7.21 -3.09 -30.56
CA ILE A 858 -6.17 -2.88 -31.55
C ILE A 858 -6.84 -2.54 -32.87
N VAL A 859 -6.42 -1.45 -33.48
CA VAL A 859 -6.86 -0.98 -34.81
C VAL A 859 -5.69 -1.12 -35.77
N ILE A 860 -5.91 -1.66 -36.96
CA ILE A 860 -4.95 -1.59 -38.06
C ILE A 860 -5.33 -0.45 -39.00
N ILE A 861 -4.35 0.31 -39.44
CA ILE A 861 -4.44 1.26 -40.53
C ILE A 861 -3.65 0.71 -41.71
N ASP A 862 -4.22 0.77 -42.90
CA ASP A 862 -3.52 0.67 -44.16
C ASP A 862 -3.09 2.06 -44.62
N MET A 863 -1.80 2.35 -44.56
CA MET A 863 -1.27 3.66 -44.93
C MET A 863 -1.27 3.86 -46.47
N GLY A 864 -1.28 2.76 -47.22
CA GLY A 864 -1.39 2.75 -48.68
C GLY A 864 -2.81 3.07 -49.17
N SER A 865 -3.83 2.43 -48.59
CA SER A 865 -5.23 2.59 -49.02
C SER A 865 -6.08 3.55 -48.16
N GLY A 866 -5.55 4.05 -47.05
CA GLY A 866 -6.25 4.97 -46.14
C GLY A 866 -7.10 4.27 -45.07
N ASN A 867 -7.56 3.05 -45.34
CA ASN A 867 -8.56 2.34 -44.54
C ASN A 867 -8.06 1.98 -43.13
N SER A 868 -8.96 2.08 -42.13
CA SER A 868 -8.75 1.54 -40.78
C SER A 868 -9.77 0.45 -40.44
N THR A 869 -9.37 -0.60 -39.74
CA THR A 869 -10.27 -1.64 -39.21
C THR A 869 -9.88 -2.06 -37.80
N ILE A 870 -10.86 -2.47 -36.99
CA ILE A 870 -10.62 -3.00 -35.64
C ILE A 870 -10.16 -4.46 -35.77
N LEU A 871 -8.91 -4.74 -35.37
CA LEU A 871 -8.37 -6.11 -35.30
C LEU A 871 -8.82 -6.86 -34.05
N ALA A 872 -9.02 -6.12 -32.95
CA ALA A 872 -9.41 -6.64 -31.65
C ALA A 872 -10.16 -5.56 -30.84
N SER A 873 -11.19 -5.94 -30.10
CA SER A 873 -11.74 -5.12 -29.01
C SER A 873 -12.39 -6.01 -27.96
N SER A 874 -12.07 -5.76 -26.68
CA SER A 874 -12.70 -6.43 -25.54
C SER A 874 -14.24 -6.40 -25.54
N LYS A 875 -14.86 -5.46 -26.28
CA LYS A 875 -16.32 -5.33 -26.40
C LYS A 875 -16.90 -5.78 -27.76
N ARG A 876 -16.10 -6.30 -28.71
CA ARG A 876 -16.63 -6.86 -29.96
C ARG A 876 -17.31 -8.22 -29.69
N ASN A 877 -18.52 -8.38 -30.24
CA ASN A 877 -19.34 -9.58 -30.15
C ASN A 877 -20.16 -9.70 -31.45
N PRO A 878 -20.11 -10.81 -32.21
CA PRO A 878 -19.32 -12.04 -31.98
C PRO A 878 -17.80 -11.79 -31.97
N SER A 879 -17.06 -12.74 -31.40
CA SER A 879 -15.59 -12.71 -31.38
C SER A 879 -15.02 -13.09 -32.75
N GLU A 880 -14.11 -12.25 -33.25
CA GLU A 880 -13.32 -12.44 -34.48
C GLU A 880 -11.82 -12.62 -34.15
N SER A 881 -11.42 -12.28 -32.91
CA SER A 881 -10.07 -12.35 -32.35
C SER A 881 -10.07 -13.00 -30.96
N PRO A 882 -8.98 -13.68 -30.54
CA PRO A 882 -8.76 -14.12 -29.14
C PRO A 882 -8.71 -12.99 -28.10
N LEU A 883 -8.81 -11.73 -28.53
CA LEU A 883 -8.88 -10.51 -27.72
C LEU A 883 -10.28 -9.87 -27.71
N ASP A 884 -11.29 -10.54 -28.27
CA ASP A 884 -12.68 -10.06 -28.27
C ASP A 884 -13.52 -10.72 -27.18
N ASN A 885 -14.49 -9.98 -26.64
CA ASN A 885 -15.37 -10.43 -25.56
C ASN A 885 -14.63 -10.99 -24.33
N VAL A 886 -13.48 -10.38 -24.01
CA VAL A 886 -12.62 -10.68 -22.86
C VAL A 886 -12.60 -9.51 -21.87
N PRO A 887 -12.24 -9.72 -20.59
CA PRO A 887 -11.98 -8.62 -19.66
C PRO A 887 -10.98 -7.61 -20.25
N PRO A 888 -11.16 -6.29 -20.05
CA PRO A 888 -10.30 -5.28 -20.65
C PRO A 888 -8.82 -5.52 -20.37
N TYR A 889 -7.99 -5.34 -21.38
CA TYR A 889 -6.57 -5.66 -21.35
C TYR A 889 -5.70 -4.45 -21.64
N LYS A 890 -4.45 -4.50 -21.17
CA LYS A 890 -3.41 -3.54 -21.49
C LYS A 890 -2.46 -4.19 -22.49
N THR A 891 -2.37 -3.67 -23.71
CA THR A 891 -1.24 -3.99 -24.58
C THR A 891 0.03 -3.44 -23.95
N GLU A 892 1.02 -4.32 -23.77
CA GLU A 892 2.35 -4.00 -23.25
C GLU A 892 3.34 -3.67 -24.36
N ASP A 893 3.25 -4.41 -25.48
CA ASP A 893 4.15 -4.28 -26.62
C ASP A 893 3.49 -4.85 -27.89
N ILE A 894 3.94 -4.38 -29.06
CA ILE A 894 3.65 -4.96 -30.37
C ILE A 894 4.97 -5.00 -31.15
N LEU A 895 5.47 -6.19 -31.44
CA LEU A 895 6.74 -6.42 -32.13
C LEU A 895 6.50 -6.99 -33.53
N GLU A 896 7.45 -6.85 -34.44
CA GLU A 896 7.49 -7.67 -35.67
C GLU A 896 8.45 -8.83 -35.41
N ILE A 897 7.99 -10.07 -35.59
CA ILE A 897 8.80 -11.29 -35.34
C ILE A 897 9.22 -12.01 -36.62
N LEU A 898 8.44 -11.83 -37.69
CA LEU A 898 8.72 -12.26 -39.05
C LEU A 898 8.12 -11.20 -40.00
N PRO A 899 8.61 -11.03 -41.23
CA PRO A 899 8.06 -10.06 -42.18
C PRO A 899 6.52 -10.14 -42.30
N GLY A 900 5.84 -9.07 -41.89
CA GLY A 900 4.37 -9.01 -41.90
C GLY A 900 3.67 -9.80 -40.78
N THR A 901 4.37 -10.26 -39.74
CA THR A 901 3.78 -10.95 -38.59
C THR A 901 4.05 -10.21 -37.30
N ALA A 902 2.99 -9.68 -36.69
CA ALA A 902 3.05 -8.98 -35.42
C ALA A 902 3.00 -9.97 -34.25
N LEU A 903 3.84 -9.80 -33.23
CA LEU A 903 3.68 -10.41 -31.92
C LEU A 903 3.12 -9.35 -30.97
N VAL A 904 1.93 -9.60 -30.44
CA VAL A 904 1.22 -8.73 -29.50
C VAL A 904 1.32 -9.32 -28.10
N ALA A 905 1.80 -8.51 -27.14
CA ALA A 905 1.80 -8.86 -25.73
C ALA A 905 0.69 -8.10 -24.99
N VAL A 906 -0.23 -8.82 -24.33
CA VAL A 906 -1.32 -8.20 -23.55
C VAL A 906 -1.41 -8.71 -22.12
N THR A 907 -1.62 -7.80 -21.18
CA THR A 907 -1.92 -8.10 -19.77
C THR A 907 -3.42 -7.93 -19.54
N LEU A 908 -4.12 -9.01 -19.17
CA LEU A 908 -5.57 -8.92 -18.84
C LEU A 908 -5.76 -8.29 -17.45
N LYS A 909 -6.79 -7.45 -17.26
CA LYS A 909 -7.09 -6.78 -15.98
C LYS A 909 -7.33 -7.75 -14.81
N ASP A 910 -7.81 -8.96 -15.07
CA ASP A 910 -8.00 -10.02 -14.08
C ASP A 910 -6.72 -10.83 -13.78
N LYS A 911 -5.69 -10.74 -14.62
CA LYS A 911 -4.45 -11.52 -14.55
C LYS A 911 -3.20 -10.63 -14.77
N PRO A 912 -2.96 -9.63 -13.89
CA PRO A 912 -1.96 -8.58 -14.12
C PRO A 912 -0.48 -9.01 -14.11
N TYR A 913 -0.18 -10.29 -13.90
CA TYR A 913 1.19 -10.80 -13.68
C TYR A 913 1.74 -11.68 -14.82
N PHE A 914 0.93 -12.01 -15.83
CA PHE A 914 1.34 -12.87 -16.94
C PHE A 914 0.78 -12.33 -18.27
N PRO A 915 1.60 -11.71 -19.13
CA PRO A 915 1.13 -11.24 -20.43
C PRO A 915 0.85 -12.44 -21.34
N LYS A 916 -0.34 -12.47 -21.96
CA LYS A 916 -0.63 -13.40 -23.05
C LYS A 916 0.10 -12.92 -24.30
N LEU A 917 0.84 -13.82 -24.93
CA LEU A 917 1.51 -13.59 -26.21
C LEU A 917 0.65 -14.15 -27.35
N LEU A 918 0.38 -13.33 -28.35
CA LEU A 918 -0.40 -13.68 -29.54
C LEU A 918 0.36 -13.26 -30.79
N SER A 919 0.45 -14.11 -31.81
CA SER A 919 0.89 -13.67 -33.13
C SER A 919 -0.30 -13.35 -34.03
N TYR A 920 -0.13 -12.34 -34.88
CA TYR A 920 -1.09 -11.87 -35.87
C TYR A 920 -0.40 -11.76 -37.24
N GLU A 921 -0.81 -12.62 -38.17
CA GLU A 921 -0.33 -12.63 -39.55
C GLU A 921 -1.07 -11.57 -40.38
N ILE A 922 -0.42 -10.44 -40.67
CA ILE A 922 -1.02 -9.32 -41.41
C ILE A 922 -1.53 -9.73 -42.81
N PRO A 923 -0.84 -10.59 -43.60
CA PRO A 923 -1.34 -11.01 -44.90
C PRO A 923 -2.57 -11.93 -44.87
N THR A 924 -2.77 -12.69 -43.78
CA THR A 924 -3.84 -13.70 -43.69
C THR A 924 -4.99 -13.30 -42.78
N GLY A 925 -4.80 -12.26 -41.95
CA GLY A 925 -5.74 -11.82 -40.92
C GLY A 925 -5.82 -12.75 -39.70
N LYS A 926 -4.93 -13.75 -39.58
CA LYS A 926 -5.06 -14.83 -38.60
C LYS A 926 -4.31 -14.54 -37.30
N TRP A 927 -5.04 -14.68 -36.19
CA TRP A 927 -4.50 -14.74 -34.84
C TRP A 927 -4.07 -16.18 -34.48
N LYS A 928 -2.98 -16.33 -33.72
CA LYS A 928 -2.52 -17.58 -33.12
C LYS A 928 -2.00 -17.32 -31.69
N ASP A 929 -2.18 -18.26 -30.79
CA ASP A 929 -1.54 -18.22 -29.47
C ASP A 929 -0.04 -18.51 -29.62
N PHE A 930 0.82 -17.58 -29.18
CA PHE A 930 2.26 -17.74 -29.28
C PHE A 930 2.82 -18.42 -28.02
N ASN A 931 3.11 -19.73 -28.13
CA ASN A 931 3.67 -20.51 -27.04
C ASN A 931 5.22 -20.50 -27.09
N PRO A 932 5.93 -19.90 -26.11
CA PRO A 932 7.39 -19.80 -26.11
C PRO A 932 8.12 -21.13 -25.80
N GLY A 933 7.41 -22.26 -25.69
CA GLY A 933 8.01 -23.58 -25.42
C GLY A 933 8.64 -24.31 -26.62
N GLY A 934 8.52 -23.77 -27.85
CA GLY A 934 9.17 -24.32 -29.04
C GLY A 934 10.69 -24.10 -29.04
N GLU A 935 11.44 -24.76 -29.92
CA GLU A 935 12.89 -24.52 -30.00
C GLU A 935 13.22 -23.15 -30.57
N GLU A 936 12.55 -22.75 -31.66
CA GLU A 936 12.71 -21.45 -32.33
C GLU A 936 12.37 -20.25 -31.42
N SER A 937 11.49 -20.45 -30.43
CA SER A 937 11.06 -19.37 -29.53
C SER A 937 11.93 -19.18 -28.29
N LYS A 938 12.87 -20.10 -27.98
CA LYS A 938 13.76 -19.98 -26.82
C LYS A 938 14.69 -18.77 -26.92
N ASP A 939 15.28 -18.51 -28.08
CA ASP A 939 16.27 -17.43 -28.23
C ASP A 939 15.63 -16.04 -28.16
N ILE A 940 14.44 -15.88 -28.76
CA ILE A 940 13.61 -14.67 -28.68
C ILE A 940 13.19 -14.41 -27.22
N PHE A 941 12.82 -15.45 -26.46
CA PHE A 941 12.31 -15.32 -25.10
C PHE A 941 13.41 -14.98 -24.07
N HIS A 942 14.60 -15.58 -24.17
CA HIS A 942 15.71 -15.28 -23.26
C HIS A 942 16.24 -13.85 -23.40
N ALA A 943 16.24 -13.28 -24.61
CA ALA A 943 16.73 -11.93 -24.87
C ALA A 943 15.95 -10.85 -24.07
N ARG A 944 14.64 -11.04 -23.86
CA ARG A 944 13.78 -10.05 -23.17
C ARG A 944 13.87 -10.14 -21.65
N ILE A 945 13.89 -11.35 -21.07
CA ILE A 945 14.01 -11.56 -19.60
C ILE A 945 15.29 -10.92 -19.04
N ALA A 946 16.38 -10.92 -19.81
CA ALA A 946 17.64 -10.29 -19.43
C ALA A 946 17.60 -8.75 -19.40
N LEU A 947 16.59 -8.12 -20.01
CA LEU A 947 16.44 -6.66 -20.09
C LEU A 947 15.45 -6.11 -19.07
N ASP A 948 14.28 -6.73 -18.93
CA ASP A 948 13.23 -6.22 -18.04
C ASP A 948 13.66 -6.25 -16.55
N PHE A 949 14.48 -7.24 -16.16
CA PHE A 949 15.11 -7.31 -14.82
C PHE A 949 16.08 -6.14 -14.50
N TYR A 950 16.50 -5.37 -15.50
CA TYR A 950 17.31 -4.14 -15.32
C TYR A 950 16.47 -2.85 -15.33
N ALA A 951 15.18 -2.93 -15.68
CA ALA A 951 14.30 -1.76 -15.82
C ALA A 951 13.51 -1.40 -14.55
N GLU A 952 13.15 -2.37 -13.71
CA GLU A 952 12.36 -2.17 -12.46
C GLU A 952 13.13 -1.45 -11.32
N GLY A 953 14.14 -0.65 -11.63
CA GLY A 953 14.96 0.11 -10.67
C GLY A 953 14.67 1.61 -10.60
N GLY A 954 13.77 2.16 -11.43
CA GLY A 954 13.60 3.60 -11.62
C GLY A 954 12.15 4.10 -11.51
N ASP A 955 11.66 4.31 -10.28
CA ASP A 955 10.36 4.94 -10.03
C ASP A 955 10.34 6.42 -10.51
N SER A 956 9.23 6.86 -11.11
CA SER A 956 9.24 8.01 -12.01
C SER A 956 9.33 9.39 -11.31
N TYR A 957 10.46 10.09 -11.48
CA TYR A 957 10.60 11.53 -11.22
C TYR A 957 10.91 12.31 -12.51
N GLY A 958 9.86 12.84 -13.14
CA GLY A 958 9.92 13.68 -14.34
C GLY A 958 9.56 12.94 -15.64
N LYS A 959 8.95 13.66 -16.59
CA LYS A 959 8.59 13.12 -17.91
C LYS A 959 9.84 12.96 -18.80
N TYR A 960 10.44 11.78 -18.75
CA TYR A 960 11.44 11.35 -19.74
C TYR A 960 11.07 9.98 -20.31
N THR A 961 10.74 9.96 -21.60
CA THR A 961 10.39 8.75 -22.35
C THR A 961 11.65 7.93 -22.64
N TYR A 962 11.78 6.77 -21.99
CA TYR A 962 12.81 5.78 -22.33
C TYR A 962 12.27 4.85 -23.42
N GLY A 963 12.61 5.13 -24.69
CA GLY A 963 12.38 4.20 -25.79
C GLY A 963 13.50 3.17 -25.86
N GLY A 964 13.15 1.88 -25.95
CA GLY A 964 14.07 0.79 -26.25
C GLY A 964 14.22 0.61 -27.77
N PHE A 965 15.42 0.26 -28.22
CA PHE A 965 15.69 -0.12 -29.61
C PHE A 965 15.84 -1.64 -29.73
N MET A 966 15.34 -2.23 -30.82
CA MET A 966 15.68 -3.59 -31.28
C MET A 966 15.78 -3.61 -32.81
N VAL A 967 16.54 -4.58 -33.33
CA VAL A 967 16.91 -4.73 -34.76
C VAL A 967 16.15 -5.93 -35.35
N PRO A 968 15.69 -5.90 -36.61
CA PRO A 968 15.08 -7.06 -37.27
C PRO A 968 16.11 -8.18 -37.47
N ILE A 969 15.70 -9.43 -37.21
CA ILE A 969 16.50 -10.62 -37.51
C ILE A 969 16.21 -11.04 -38.95
N SER A 970 17.10 -10.66 -39.88
CA SER A 970 17.01 -11.04 -41.28
C SER A 970 18.39 -11.32 -41.89
N ASP A 971 19.02 -12.40 -41.44
CA ASP A 971 19.88 -13.29 -42.23
C ASP A 971 20.16 -14.56 -41.42
N LEU A 972 20.01 -15.75 -42.03
CA LEU A 972 20.03 -17.04 -41.32
C LEU A 972 20.93 -18.09 -42.00
N GLU A 973 22.10 -17.66 -42.50
CA GLU A 973 23.12 -18.53 -43.07
C GLU A 973 24.49 -18.38 -42.39
N TYR A 974 24.76 -19.20 -41.36
CA TYR A 974 25.79 -20.24 -41.46
C TYR A 974 25.78 -21.21 -40.26
N ARG A 975 26.32 -22.42 -40.46
CA ARG A 975 26.44 -23.47 -39.42
C ARG A 975 27.89 -23.65 -38.95
N LYS A 976 28.04 -23.98 -37.66
CA LYS A 976 29.23 -24.57 -36.99
C LYS A 976 30.54 -23.76 -37.07
N THR A 977 31.03 -23.32 -35.91
CA THR A 977 32.21 -23.91 -35.25
C THR A 977 32.51 -23.16 -33.94
N ILE A 978 32.66 -23.89 -32.83
CA ILE A 978 33.27 -23.38 -31.59
C ILE A 978 34.43 -24.30 -31.25
N PHE A 979 35.65 -23.76 -31.26
CA PHE A 979 36.81 -24.44 -30.69
C PHE A 979 37.02 -23.98 -29.25
N LEU A 980 36.98 -24.93 -28.31
CA LEU A 980 37.61 -24.77 -27.01
C LEU A 980 39.12 -24.87 -27.20
N HIS A 981 39.88 -23.94 -26.62
CA HIS A 981 41.29 -24.13 -26.32
C HIS A 981 41.59 -23.63 -24.91
N TYR A 982 41.86 -24.59 -24.03
CA TYR A 982 42.64 -24.36 -22.83
C TYR A 982 44.10 -24.13 -23.25
N ASN A 983 44.84 -23.29 -22.53
CA ASN A 983 46.28 -23.46 -22.42
C ASN A 983 46.75 -23.09 -21.01
N SER A 984 47.84 -23.70 -20.58
CA SER A 984 48.31 -23.71 -19.19
C SER A 984 49.53 -22.79 -18.96
N GLU A 985 50.02 -22.79 -17.72
CA GLU A 985 51.35 -22.30 -17.31
C GLU A 985 51.64 -20.79 -17.42
N LYS A 986 51.46 -20.08 -16.29
CA LYS A 986 52.60 -19.52 -15.54
C LYS A 986 52.17 -19.02 -14.15
N GLU A 987 53.15 -18.89 -13.25
CA GLU A 987 52.93 -18.69 -11.82
C GLU A 987 53.06 -17.23 -11.36
N LEU A 988 52.31 -16.90 -10.29
CA LEU A 988 52.52 -15.81 -9.31
C LEU A 988 52.38 -14.35 -9.81
N PRO A 989 52.15 -13.37 -8.90
CA PRO A 989 51.92 -13.50 -7.45
C PRO A 989 50.47 -13.18 -7.01
N VAL A 990 50.14 -13.54 -5.76
CA VAL A 990 48.83 -13.28 -5.15
C VAL A 990 48.66 -11.81 -4.76
N ILE A 991 47.55 -11.19 -5.18
CA ILE A 991 46.99 -9.99 -4.54
C ILE A 991 45.59 -10.34 -4.03
N PHE A 992 45.43 -10.40 -2.71
CA PHE A 992 44.10 -10.58 -2.10
C PHE A 992 43.24 -9.34 -2.35
N LYS A 993 42.12 -9.52 -3.07
CA LYS A 993 41.03 -8.53 -3.11
C LYS A 993 39.69 -9.26 -3.09
N ASN A 994 38.83 -8.89 -2.13
CA ASN A 994 37.62 -9.63 -1.79
C ASN A 994 36.63 -9.76 -2.97
N LEU A 995 36.41 -11.00 -3.43
CA LEU A 995 35.30 -11.37 -4.30
C LEU A 995 34.08 -11.82 -3.48
N SER A 996 33.51 -10.91 -2.69
CA SER A 996 32.20 -11.10 -2.05
C SER A 996 31.07 -10.88 -3.08
N GLY A 997 31.10 -11.64 -4.17
CA GLY A 997 30.36 -11.39 -5.42
C GLY A 997 29.31 -12.43 -5.81
N TRP A 998 29.00 -13.41 -4.95
CA TRP A 998 27.92 -14.37 -5.16
C TRP A 998 26.77 -14.11 -4.18
N ARG A 999 25.66 -13.57 -4.69
CA ARG A 999 24.38 -13.48 -3.98
C ARG A 999 23.38 -14.43 -4.64
N SER A 1000 22.97 -15.47 -3.91
CA SER A 1000 21.86 -16.32 -4.30
C SER A 1000 20.53 -15.54 -4.19
N SER A 1001 19.94 -15.21 -5.34
CA SER A 1001 18.65 -14.51 -5.43
C SER A 1001 17.47 -15.46 -5.19
N GLY A 1002 17.35 -15.96 -3.96
CA GLY A 1002 16.28 -16.86 -3.55
C GLY A 1002 14.89 -16.20 -3.58
N ARG A 1003 14.18 -16.30 -4.71
CA ARG A 1003 12.73 -16.09 -4.82
C ARG A 1003 12.04 -17.44 -4.93
N TYR A 1004 11.53 -17.98 -3.82
CA TYR A 1004 10.69 -19.17 -3.84
C TYR A 1004 9.27 -18.83 -4.28
N LEU A 1005 8.79 -19.51 -5.32
CA LEU A 1005 7.37 -19.63 -5.63
C LEU A 1005 6.70 -20.61 -4.64
N LYS A 1006 5.39 -20.49 -4.42
CA LYS A 1006 4.63 -21.60 -3.83
C LYS A 1006 4.72 -22.82 -4.78
N PRO A 1007 5.07 -24.01 -4.30
CA PRO A 1007 5.22 -25.17 -5.18
C PRO A 1007 3.85 -25.71 -5.60
N ALA A 1008 3.69 -25.93 -6.91
CA ALA A 1008 3.12 -27.20 -7.35
C ALA A 1008 4.30 -28.18 -7.44
N ASN A 1009 4.19 -29.36 -6.82
CA ASN A 1009 5.34 -30.25 -6.58
C ASN A 1009 5.87 -30.92 -7.86
N LYS A 1010 6.59 -30.18 -8.70
CA LYS A 1010 7.36 -30.69 -9.85
C LYS A 1010 8.72 -30.02 -9.89
N TYR A 1011 9.78 -30.76 -9.58
CA TYR A 1011 11.15 -30.30 -9.75
C TYR A 1011 11.67 -30.66 -11.14
N LEU A 1012 12.37 -29.73 -11.78
CA LEU A 1012 13.01 -29.89 -13.08
C LEU A 1012 14.53 -29.96 -12.89
N CYS A 1013 15.17 -30.99 -13.40
CA CYS A 1013 16.63 -31.14 -13.39
C CYS A 1013 17.18 -31.30 -14.82
N TYR A 1014 18.39 -30.81 -15.07
CA TYR A 1014 19.01 -30.75 -16.40
C TYR A 1014 20.47 -31.20 -16.37
N ASP A 1015 20.85 -32.12 -17.25
CA ASP A 1015 22.18 -32.76 -17.27
C ASP A 1015 23.14 -32.24 -18.36
N GLY A 1016 22.71 -31.24 -19.14
CA GLY A 1016 23.43 -30.73 -20.30
C GLY A 1016 22.93 -31.26 -21.65
N LYS A 1017 22.02 -32.25 -21.67
CA LYS A 1017 21.32 -32.71 -22.89
C LYS A 1017 19.82 -32.90 -22.71
N ASN A 1018 19.35 -33.36 -21.56
CA ASN A 1018 17.94 -33.69 -21.30
C ASN A 1018 17.41 -33.02 -20.03
N ALA A 1019 16.09 -32.84 -19.99
CA ALA A 1019 15.37 -32.25 -18.87
C ALA A 1019 14.38 -33.28 -18.28
N TYR A 1020 14.43 -33.50 -16.96
CA TYR A 1020 13.64 -34.52 -16.26
C TYR A 1020 12.77 -33.90 -15.16
N TYR A 1021 11.54 -34.41 -14.99
CA TYR A 1021 10.57 -33.94 -14.00
C TYR A 1021 10.29 -35.00 -12.93
N TYR A 1022 10.30 -34.60 -11.64
CA TYR A 1022 9.95 -35.47 -10.51
C TYR A 1022 8.91 -34.85 -9.58
N THR A 1023 8.06 -35.68 -8.99
CA THR A 1023 7.00 -35.33 -8.04
C THR A 1023 7.22 -36.08 -6.72
N GLU A 1024 7.30 -35.38 -5.58
CA GLU A 1024 7.40 -36.00 -4.25
C GLU A 1024 6.02 -36.33 -3.68
N SER A 1025 5.91 -37.48 -2.99
CA SER A 1025 4.72 -37.90 -2.23
C SER A 1025 5.07 -37.99 -0.73
N PRO A 1026 4.26 -37.43 0.19
CA PRO A 1026 4.70 -37.16 1.56
C PRO A 1026 4.32 -38.26 2.59
N GLU A 1027 4.85 -39.47 2.48
CA GLU A 1027 4.75 -40.47 3.57
C GLU A 1027 6.05 -41.24 3.89
N LYS A 1028 6.39 -41.20 5.19
CA LYS A 1028 7.30 -42.07 5.98
C LYS A 1028 8.81 -42.02 5.68
N PRO A 1029 9.66 -42.10 6.73
CA PRO A 1029 11.12 -42.15 6.58
C PRO A 1029 11.59 -43.58 6.27
N VAL A 1030 12.55 -43.72 5.35
CA VAL A 1030 13.23 -44.98 5.08
C VAL A 1030 14.74 -44.78 5.28
N GLY A 1031 15.36 -45.69 6.03
CA GLY A 1031 16.79 -45.68 6.31
C GLY A 1031 17.64 -46.12 5.11
N LYS A 1032 18.96 -46.15 5.33
CA LYS A 1032 19.93 -46.69 4.36
C LYS A 1032 19.54 -48.12 3.94
N HIS A 1033 19.54 -48.41 2.65
CA HIS A 1033 20.37 -49.47 2.04
C HIS A 1033 20.39 -49.32 0.50
N LEU A 1034 21.05 -50.23 -0.20
CA LEU A 1034 21.55 -50.08 -1.57
C LEU A 1034 21.44 -51.45 -2.30
N ILE A 1035 21.44 -51.43 -3.65
CA ILE A 1035 21.62 -52.57 -4.59
C ILE A 1035 20.35 -53.23 -5.20
N ALA A 1036 20.45 -53.45 -6.53
CA ALA A 1036 19.76 -54.41 -7.43
C ALA A 1036 18.34 -54.15 -8.00
N PHE A 1037 18.22 -54.53 -9.28
CA PHE A 1037 17.01 -54.77 -10.07
C PHE A 1037 16.50 -56.22 -9.87
N GLN A 1038 15.19 -56.47 -10.00
CA GLN A 1038 14.64 -57.25 -11.13
C GLN A 1038 13.10 -57.21 -11.23
N GLU A 1039 12.54 -57.89 -12.23
CA GLU A 1039 11.16 -57.75 -12.73
C GLU A 1039 10.13 -58.75 -12.16
N LYS A 1040 8.85 -58.46 -12.44
CA LYS A 1040 7.66 -59.33 -12.60
C LYS A 1040 6.60 -59.32 -11.49
N ALA A 1041 5.38 -59.68 -11.92
CA ALA A 1041 4.09 -59.65 -11.22
C ALA A 1041 3.39 -61.02 -11.46
N PRO A 1042 2.09 -61.26 -11.13
CA PRO A 1042 1.12 -60.47 -10.35
C PRO A 1042 0.32 -61.30 -9.28
N ALA A 1043 -0.69 -60.66 -8.67
CA ALA A 1043 -1.87 -61.24 -8.00
C ALA A 1043 -1.75 -61.88 -6.58
N GLY A 1044 -2.83 -61.74 -5.80
CA GLY A 1044 -3.02 -62.29 -4.44
C GLY A 1044 -4.01 -61.46 -3.60
N ILE A 1045 -4.92 -62.10 -2.86
CA ILE A 1045 -6.00 -61.49 -2.04
C ILE A 1045 -6.16 -62.32 -0.73
N PRO A 1046 -6.86 -61.88 0.33
CA PRO A 1046 -6.42 -60.94 1.38
C PRO A 1046 -6.33 -61.63 2.79
N ILE A 1047 -7.07 -61.11 3.79
CA ILE A 1047 -7.28 -61.55 5.18
C ILE A 1047 -6.07 -61.38 6.15
N PRO A 1048 -6.24 -61.39 7.51
CA PRO A 1048 -5.97 -60.18 8.29
C PRO A 1048 -5.02 -60.42 9.49
N LEU A 1049 -4.88 -59.43 10.38
CA LEU A 1049 -4.74 -59.68 11.82
C LEU A 1049 -5.03 -58.41 12.65
N ASP A 1050 -5.81 -58.57 13.72
CA ASP A 1050 -5.91 -57.63 14.83
C ASP A 1050 -4.61 -57.61 15.66
N PHE A 1051 -4.42 -56.56 16.48
CA PHE A 1051 -4.32 -56.77 17.94
C PHE A 1051 -4.68 -55.49 18.71
N SER A 1052 -5.24 -55.67 19.90
CA SER A 1052 -5.77 -54.63 20.79
C SER A 1052 -5.07 -54.64 22.15
N MET A 1053 -5.63 -53.91 23.13
CA MET A 1053 -5.20 -53.66 24.54
C MET A 1053 -4.43 -52.33 24.73
N THR A 1054 -4.66 -51.47 25.74
CA THR A 1054 -5.05 -51.63 27.17
C THR A 1054 -3.94 -52.24 28.06
N GLU A 1055 -3.74 -51.91 29.33
CA GLU A 1055 -4.44 -51.00 30.26
C GLU A 1055 -3.52 -50.56 31.44
N ASN A 1056 -3.82 -49.41 32.07
CA ASN A 1056 -3.75 -49.06 33.51
C ASN A 1056 -2.51 -49.31 34.42
N ASP A 1057 -2.66 -48.82 35.67
CA ASP A 1057 -1.84 -48.94 36.90
C ASP A 1057 -0.52 -48.11 36.98
N PHE A 1058 -0.03 -47.63 38.14
CA PHE A 1058 -0.34 -47.95 39.56
C PHE A 1058 -0.44 -46.69 40.47
N GLU A 1059 -1.02 -46.83 41.68
CA GLU A 1059 -1.26 -45.77 42.67
C GLU A 1059 -0.18 -45.55 43.77
N LEU A 1060 -0.34 -44.43 44.51
CA LEU A 1060 -0.10 -44.24 45.97
C LEU A 1060 1.33 -44.16 46.55
N MET A 1061 1.56 -43.08 47.33
CA MET A 1061 2.10 -43.16 48.71
C MET A 1061 1.87 -41.85 49.51
N ASN A 1062 1.78 -41.98 50.84
CA ASN A 1062 1.30 -40.97 51.80
C ASN A 1062 2.27 -39.82 52.14
N GLY A 1063 1.73 -38.69 52.66
CA GLY A 1063 2.54 -37.66 53.33
C GLY A 1063 1.74 -36.56 54.06
N LYS A 1064 1.41 -36.75 55.36
CA LYS A 1064 0.83 -35.70 56.22
C LYS A 1064 1.93 -34.84 56.86
N ASN A 1065 1.77 -33.51 56.93
CA ASN A 1065 1.80 -32.78 58.21
C ASN A 1065 1.44 -31.28 58.15
N LYS A 1066 0.79 -30.87 59.25
CA LYS A 1066 0.67 -29.56 59.93
C LYS A 1066 1.28 -28.30 59.27
N GLY A 1067 0.49 -27.21 59.23
CA GLY A 1067 0.96 -25.86 58.92
C GLY A 1067 1.41 -25.02 60.12
N ILE A 1068 1.75 -23.76 59.86
CA ILE A 1068 2.08 -22.67 60.81
C ILE A 1068 1.34 -21.39 60.35
N ASP A 1069 1.18 -20.41 61.26
CA ASP A 1069 0.27 -19.26 61.16
C ASP A 1069 1.00 -17.90 61.11
N ARG A 1070 0.28 -16.84 60.70
CA ARG A 1070 0.52 -15.38 60.88
C ARG A 1070 1.68 -14.61 60.20
N ASN A 1071 1.24 -13.50 59.57
CA ASN A 1071 1.64 -12.09 59.74
C ASN A 1071 3.13 -11.67 59.91
N GLU A 1072 3.57 -10.73 59.07
CA GLU A 1072 3.93 -9.31 59.36
C GLU A 1072 4.55 -8.71 58.05
N VAL A 1073 4.49 -7.45 57.60
CA VAL A 1073 4.15 -6.07 58.06
C VAL A 1073 5.37 -5.15 57.87
N PHE A 1074 5.15 -3.96 57.26
CA PHE A 1074 6.16 -2.90 56.96
C PHE A 1074 7.28 -3.25 55.95
N SER A 1075 7.96 -2.31 55.27
CA SER A 1075 7.70 -0.86 55.02
C SER A 1075 8.49 -0.33 53.81
N ASN A 1076 8.20 0.92 53.43
CA ASN A 1076 8.96 1.78 52.50
C ASN A 1076 10.49 1.65 52.59
N ASN A 1077 11.21 1.64 51.46
CA ASN A 1077 11.76 2.89 50.89
C ASN A 1077 12.51 2.69 49.55
N SER A 1078 12.89 3.82 48.95
CA SER A 1078 13.72 3.95 47.75
C SER A 1078 15.17 3.49 47.95
N ILE A 1079 15.84 3.10 46.85
CA ILE A 1079 17.15 3.65 46.41
C ILE A 1079 17.55 3.11 45.02
N SER A 1080 18.49 3.81 44.38
CA SER A 1080 19.03 3.67 43.01
C SER A 1080 19.14 2.26 42.40
N SER A 1081 18.76 2.15 41.14
CA SER A 1081 19.13 1.04 40.24
C SER A 1081 20.61 1.10 39.85
N ASN A 1082 21.45 0.26 40.48
CA ASN A 1082 22.80 -0.06 39.97
C ASN A 1082 22.76 -1.41 39.24
N CYS A 1083 23.38 -1.49 38.06
CA CYS A 1083 23.45 -2.72 37.28
C CYS A 1083 24.43 -3.72 37.91
N LEU A 1084 24.02 -4.98 38.06
CA LEU A 1084 24.92 -6.09 38.39
C LEU A 1084 24.74 -7.25 37.41
N TRP A 1085 25.80 -7.63 36.71
CA TRP A 1085 25.87 -8.87 35.94
C TRP A 1085 26.32 -10.02 36.85
N LEU A 1086 25.64 -11.17 36.80
CA LEU A 1086 26.12 -12.43 37.39
C LEU A 1086 25.97 -13.61 36.42
N LYS A 1087 26.77 -14.65 36.65
CA LYS A 1087 27.24 -15.57 35.59
C LYS A 1087 27.52 -16.99 36.12
N GLY A 1088 26.70 -17.96 35.72
CA GLY A 1088 26.92 -19.41 35.85
C GLY A 1088 26.04 -20.14 34.81
N LYS A 1089 26.42 -21.23 34.11
CA LYS A 1089 27.23 -22.42 34.41
C LYS A 1089 26.62 -23.32 35.51
N GLY A 1090 26.26 -24.58 35.24
CA GLY A 1090 26.17 -25.32 33.96
C GLY A 1090 26.16 -26.86 34.12
N PHE A 1091 26.21 -27.59 32.99
CA PHE A 1091 26.44 -29.06 32.85
C PHE A 1091 25.29 -30.01 33.26
N PHE A 1092 25.18 -31.27 32.79
CA PHE A 1092 25.80 -32.07 31.69
C PHE A 1092 24.71 -33.07 31.18
N ILE A 1093 24.79 -33.81 30.06
CA ILE A 1093 25.63 -34.99 29.66
C ILE A 1093 25.40 -35.14 28.12
N LYS A 1094 26.40 -35.22 27.23
CA LYS A 1094 27.13 -36.42 26.70
C LYS A 1094 26.21 -37.46 25.98
N SER A 1095 26.63 -38.20 24.93
CA SER A 1095 27.98 -38.56 24.47
C SER A 1095 28.07 -39.08 23.01
N CYS A 1096 29.15 -38.69 22.31
CA CYS A 1096 30.01 -39.55 21.44
C CYS A 1096 29.47 -40.06 20.05
N ASP A 1097 30.29 -40.28 19.01
CA ASP A 1097 31.76 -40.05 18.86
C ASP A 1097 32.26 -39.92 17.39
N LEU A 1098 33.30 -39.08 17.19
CA LEU A 1098 34.60 -39.25 16.47
C LEU A 1098 34.68 -39.93 15.07
N LYS A 1099 35.70 -39.71 14.20
CA LYS A 1099 37.03 -39.02 14.20
C LYS A 1099 37.29 -38.52 12.72
N VAL A 1100 38.41 -38.00 12.18
CA VAL A 1100 39.87 -37.91 12.46
C VAL A 1100 40.38 -36.47 12.13
N LEU A 1101 41.70 -36.24 12.07
CA LEU A 1101 42.42 -34.99 11.76
C LEU A 1101 42.81 -34.92 10.24
N TRP A 1102 43.33 -33.82 9.66
CA TRP A 1102 44.62 -33.08 9.87
C TRP A 1102 44.51 -31.65 9.24
N PHE A 1103 45.16 -30.54 9.68
CA PHE A 1103 46.07 -30.31 10.82
C PHE A 1103 46.13 -28.81 11.34
N ILE A 1104 47.32 -28.19 11.40
CA ILE A 1104 47.82 -26.98 12.11
C ILE A 1104 48.72 -26.17 11.12
N PRO A 1105 49.07 -24.85 11.26
CA PRO A 1105 49.04 -23.95 12.45
C PRO A 1105 48.36 -22.55 12.29
N GLN A 1106 48.38 -21.80 13.40
CA GLN A 1106 48.06 -20.36 13.53
C GLN A 1106 49.25 -19.62 14.18
N ALA A 1107 49.61 -18.44 13.63
CA ALA A 1107 50.59 -17.46 14.15
C ALA A 1107 50.45 -16.17 13.28
N ASP A 1108 50.72 -14.93 13.70
CA ASP A 1108 51.02 -14.31 15.01
C ASP A 1108 50.60 -12.81 14.91
N MET A 1109 50.33 -12.07 16.00
CA MET A 1109 49.96 -10.64 15.87
C MET A 1109 50.24 -9.65 17.02
N ASP A 1110 51.13 -9.92 17.97
CA ASP A 1110 51.57 -8.91 18.96
C ASP A 1110 52.55 -7.84 18.38
N GLY A 1111 52.65 -7.71 17.06
CA GLY A 1111 53.73 -6.99 16.37
C GLY A 1111 53.45 -5.57 15.84
N TYR A 1112 52.22 -5.03 15.92
CA TYR A 1112 51.85 -3.81 15.15
C TYR A 1112 51.49 -2.55 15.96
N ILE A 1113 51.63 -2.57 17.29
CA ILE A 1113 51.40 -1.36 18.13
C ILE A 1113 52.65 -0.46 18.23
N ALA A 1114 53.81 -0.92 17.75
CA ALA A 1114 55.09 -0.23 17.87
C ALA A 1114 55.65 0.28 16.53
N LYS A 1115 55.10 1.38 15.95
CA LYS A 1115 55.88 2.18 14.98
C LYS A 1115 55.54 3.66 14.77
N HIS A 1116 54.28 4.07 14.83
CA HIS A 1116 53.89 5.44 14.47
C HIS A 1116 53.17 6.12 15.64
N GLY A 1117 53.87 7.07 16.26
CA GLY A 1117 53.57 7.58 17.60
C GLY A 1117 52.59 8.76 17.63
N ILE A 1118 52.03 8.96 18.82
CA ILE A 1118 51.30 10.16 19.22
C ILE A 1118 52.31 11.19 19.72
N ASN A 1119 52.13 12.45 19.35
CA ASN A 1119 52.60 13.62 20.11
C ASN A 1119 51.50 14.69 20.07
N ASP A 1120 51.18 15.24 21.24
CA ASP A 1120 50.58 16.56 21.50
C ASP A 1120 49.23 16.96 20.83
N LEU A 1121 48.25 17.56 21.52
CA LEU A 1121 48.14 18.02 22.91
C LEU A 1121 46.66 18.26 23.30
N LYS A 1122 46.41 18.35 24.61
CA LYS A 1122 45.35 19.15 25.28
C LYS A 1122 43.86 18.73 25.18
N SER A 1123 43.43 18.16 26.31
CA SER A 1123 42.27 18.59 27.14
C SER A 1123 40.86 18.66 26.55
N GLY A 1124 39.98 17.83 27.12
CA GLY A 1124 39.07 18.40 28.12
C GLY A 1124 37.59 18.53 27.77
N GLN A 1125 36.94 17.48 27.28
CA GLN A 1125 35.71 16.92 27.87
C GLN A 1125 35.41 15.51 27.35
#